data_AF-A0A426TQD0-F1
#
_entry.id   AF-A0A426TQD0-F1
#
_cell.length_a   1.000
_cell.length_b   1.000
_cell.length_c   1.000
_cell.angle_alpha   90.00
_cell.angle_beta   90.00
_cell.angle_gamma   90.00
#
_symmetry.space_group_name_H-M   'P 1'
#
loop_
_entity.id
_entity.type
_entity.pdbx_description
1 polymer ?
#
loop_
_entity_poly.entity_id
_entity_poly.type
_entity_poly.pdbx_seq_one_letter_code
_entity_poly.pdbx_strand_id
1 'polypeptide(L)'
;MSKAAVAAAAARAKAQVLPFSALVGLDAARQALLLLAVDPELGGVVIAAGVGTGKSTLVRSFARLLDEQIFVELPIGVTEDRLLGGLDLEATLNRGERVHRSGVMARSHGGLLYADGVNLLDDSTVNHLLSAVDSGVVRMEREGLSIVEPADFALIATYDPAEGPPRRHLMDRVGLIVAPLAQAPAPARAEVVRRNLDRDREEQRDRNSPRRRKSAADSLAVGAHLEAIAAFDDEDALLKAMIFAAREMLPEVTITDAKVIQIIQAALALGVEGQRADIFATRAALASAALAGRDEVADEDMERAVRFVLLPRATRAPQMEEPPPPPDEPPPPDEPPPPDEQEQQQDDQDDDEEKPPPPPEELTVEDLILSALDSEVPPDVLETPFTVRRSGRSGSRGATSGLRGRHIRSIPGMPAQGRLDVVATLRAAAPWQPMRRAEAEKLPRVHQSHNRHIRLKADDLHIKKYRSKAGTLFCFLVDASGSMALHRMRQAKGAVNALLQQAYVHRDQVALLAFRGEQAEMLLPPSQSVELAKRALDVLPTGGGTPLAAALLTAYQVAEQARSRGVHRTTLVIITDGRPNVPLRPDPEHDKQTRLDTARQEVQTLSARLRAAGIGAVVIDTQRSFVSRGEAQQLAGWLGGRYVYLPQGRGEQIAQAVIDASSE
;
A
#
# COMPACT_ATOMS: atom_id res chain seq x y z
N MET A 1 21.89 -32.16 -18.96
CA MET A 1 23.10 -31.56 -18.35
C MET A 1 23.56 -32.47 -17.22
N SER A 2 24.87 -32.70 -17.05
CA SER A 2 25.37 -33.53 -15.94
C SER A 2 25.10 -32.86 -14.59
N LYS A 3 24.91 -33.64 -13.50
CA LYS A 3 24.73 -33.09 -12.14
C LYS A 3 25.83 -32.10 -11.75
N ALA A 4 27.07 -32.34 -12.20
CA ALA A 4 28.21 -31.44 -11.99
C ALA A 4 28.06 -30.09 -12.72
N ALA A 5 27.51 -30.08 -13.94
CA ALA A 5 27.26 -28.84 -14.68
C ALA A 5 26.13 -28.00 -14.06
N VAL A 6 25.10 -28.66 -13.51
CA VAL A 6 24.01 -27.99 -12.78
C VAL A 6 24.50 -27.42 -11.45
N ALA A 7 25.31 -28.18 -10.70
CA ALA A 7 25.93 -27.70 -9.47
C ALA A 7 26.90 -26.52 -9.71
N ALA A 8 27.70 -26.58 -10.77
CA ALA A 8 28.59 -25.49 -11.16
C ALA A 8 27.83 -24.24 -11.61
N ALA A 9 26.70 -24.39 -12.31
CA ALA A 9 25.84 -23.27 -12.70
C ALA A 9 25.13 -22.64 -11.48
N ALA A 10 24.67 -23.46 -10.53
CA ALA A 10 24.08 -22.98 -9.28
C ALA A 10 25.10 -22.27 -8.39
N ALA A 11 26.32 -22.81 -8.26
CA ALA A 11 27.42 -22.15 -7.54
C ALA A 11 27.81 -20.81 -8.19
N ARG A 12 27.81 -20.74 -9.53
CA ARG A 12 28.09 -19.51 -10.28
C ARG A 12 26.98 -18.47 -10.15
N ALA A 13 25.71 -18.89 -10.11
CA ALA A 13 24.58 -18.01 -9.83
C ALA A 13 24.61 -17.49 -8.38
N LYS A 14 25.05 -18.33 -7.42
CA LYS A 14 25.23 -17.95 -6.01
C LYS A 14 26.34 -16.91 -5.85
N ALA A 15 27.46 -17.05 -6.58
CA ALA A 15 28.57 -16.11 -6.58
C ALA A 15 28.23 -14.72 -7.17
N GLN A 16 27.18 -14.60 -7.99
CA GLN A 16 26.76 -13.32 -8.57
C GLN A 16 25.91 -12.45 -7.64
N VAL A 17 25.37 -13.02 -6.55
CA VAL A 17 24.57 -12.29 -5.57
C VAL A 17 25.50 -11.67 -4.53
N LEU A 18 25.37 -10.37 -4.25
CA LEU A 18 26.17 -9.70 -3.21
C LEU A 18 25.96 -10.40 -1.84
N PRO A 19 26.99 -10.58 -0.99
CA PRO A 19 26.80 -11.05 0.38
C PRO A 19 25.82 -10.15 1.17
N PHE A 20 25.13 -10.70 2.15
CA PHE A 20 24.11 -9.99 2.93
C PHE A 20 24.74 -8.94 3.87
N SER A 21 25.88 -9.28 4.47
CA SER A 21 26.76 -8.39 5.23
C SER A 21 27.27 -7.19 4.41
N ALA A 22 27.49 -7.39 3.11
CA ALA A 22 28.00 -6.38 2.19
C ALA A 22 26.97 -5.31 1.78
N LEU A 23 25.71 -5.40 2.20
CA LEU A 23 24.69 -4.39 1.92
C LEU A 23 24.84 -3.17 2.82
N VAL A 24 24.67 -1.97 2.27
CA VAL A 24 24.89 -0.69 2.97
C VAL A 24 23.58 0.09 3.07
N GLY A 25 23.29 0.65 4.25
CA GLY A 25 22.15 1.53 4.48
C GLY A 25 20.79 0.82 4.49
N LEU A 26 20.79 -0.48 4.79
CA LEU A 26 19.59 -1.33 4.87
C LEU A 26 19.45 -1.99 6.24
N ASP A 27 20.00 -1.38 7.29
CA ASP A 27 20.18 -1.99 8.61
C ASP A 27 18.88 -2.43 9.26
N ALA A 28 17.85 -1.57 9.26
CA ALA A 28 16.52 -1.90 9.74
C ALA A 28 15.90 -3.10 8.99
N ALA A 29 16.08 -3.15 7.67
CA ALA A 29 15.59 -4.25 6.85
C ALA A 29 16.36 -5.55 7.09
N ARG A 30 17.69 -5.46 7.29
CA ARG A 30 18.52 -6.61 7.65
C ARG A 30 18.14 -7.17 9.01
N GLN A 31 17.99 -6.32 10.02
CA GLN A 31 17.57 -6.72 11.37
C GLN A 31 16.22 -7.45 11.33
N ALA A 32 15.21 -6.89 10.67
CA ALA A 32 13.91 -7.54 10.54
C ALA A 32 14.00 -8.92 9.84
N LEU A 33 14.81 -9.04 8.78
CA LEU A 33 15.04 -10.31 8.12
C LEU A 33 15.77 -11.33 9.01
N LEU A 34 16.72 -10.89 9.85
CA LEU A 34 17.38 -11.78 10.82
C LEU A 34 16.41 -12.25 11.90
N LEU A 35 15.51 -11.39 12.40
CA LEU A 35 14.46 -11.79 13.34
C LEU A 35 13.53 -12.84 12.72
N LEU A 36 13.10 -12.63 11.46
CA LEU A 36 12.31 -13.62 10.71
C LEU A 36 13.09 -14.92 10.49
N ALA A 37 14.40 -14.84 10.29
CA ALA A 37 15.24 -16.02 10.18
C ALA A 37 15.25 -16.81 11.48
N VAL A 38 15.32 -16.16 12.63
CA VAL A 38 15.30 -16.84 13.94
C VAL A 38 13.93 -17.42 14.26
N ASP A 39 12.85 -16.66 14.04
CA ASP A 39 11.48 -17.09 14.32
C ASP A 39 10.57 -16.99 13.08
N PRO A 40 10.42 -18.09 12.31
CA PRO A 40 9.56 -18.12 11.14
C PRO A 40 8.07 -17.89 11.43
N GLU A 41 7.59 -18.10 12.67
CA GLU A 41 6.19 -17.89 13.02
C GLU A 41 5.84 -16.39 13.15
N LEU A 42 6.83 -15.50 13.03
CA LEU A 42 6.59 -14.09 12.70
C LEU A 42 5.89 -13.94 11.34
N GLY A 43 5.82 -15.00 10.52
CA GLY A 43 5.03 -15.12 9.29
C GLY A 43 5.63 -14.39 8.08
N GLY A 44 6.31 -13.26 8.31
CA GLY A 44 7.00 -12.54 7.25
C GLY A 44 7.49 -11.16 7.62
N VAL A 45 8.04 -10.47 6.63
CA VAL A 45 8.49 -9.08 6.71
C VAL A 45 7.90 -8.28 5.55
N VAL A 46 7.31 -7.11 5.85
CA VAL A 46 6.96 -6.10 4.84
C VAL A 46 7.98 -4.96 4.88
N ILE A 47 8.61 -4.67 3.75
CA ILE A 47 9.65 -3.64 3.63
C ILE A 47 9.12 -2.48 2.79
N ALA A 48 9.00 -1.31 3.40
CA ALA A 48 8.71 -0.07 2.72
C ALA A 48 10.00 0.50 2.09
N ALA A 49 10.09 0.47 0.76
CA ALA A 49 11.30 0.87 0.06
C ALA A 49 10.96 1.53 -1.27
N GLY A 50 11.57 2.66 -1.59
CA GLY A 50 11.39 3.35 -2.88
C GLY A 50 12.17 2.70 -4.03
N VAL A 51 12.08 3.29 -5.23
CA VAL A 51 12.86 2.85 -6.39
C VAL A 51 14.37 2.99 -6.13
N GLY A 52 15.15 1.99 -6.54
CA GLY A 52 16.62 2.06 -6.52
C GLY A 52 17.28 1.77 -5.16
N THR A 53 16.53 1.31 -4.16
CA THR A 53 17.04 0.96 -2.81
C THR A 53 17.67 -0.43 -2.73
N GLY A 54 17.64 -1.22 -3.81
CA GLY A 54 18.24 -2.57 -3.81
C GLY A 54 17.35 -3.67 -3.22
N LYS A 55 16.02 -3.51 -3.19
CA LYS A 55 15.03 -4.46 -2.64
C LYS A 55 15.28 -5.91 -3.08
N SER A 56 15.38 -6.14 -4.39
CA SER A 56 15.61 -7.48 -4.94
C SER A 56 16.98 -8.04 -4.57
N THR A 57 17.99 -7.17 -4.42
CA THR A 57 19.34 -7.58 -4.00
C THR A 57 19.30 -8.03 -2.56
N LEU A 58 18.69 -7.24 -1.66
CA LEU A 58 18.52 -7.58 -0.24
C LEU A 58 17.90 -8.96 -0.05
N VAL A 59 16.77 -9.23 -0.71
CA VAL A 59 16.06 -10.50 -0.55
C VAL A 59 16.84 -11.67 -1.14
N ARG A 60 17.53 -11.49 -2.28
CA ARG A 60 18.37 -12.54 -2.86
C ARG A 60 19.61 -12.83 -2.00
N SER A 61 20.23 -11.80 -1.43
CA SER A 61 21.35 -11.93 -0.49
C SER A 61 20.91 -12.66 0.77
N PHE A 62 19.71 -12.36 1.29
CA PHE A 62 19.14 -13.05 2.43
C PHE A 62 18.82 -14.53 2.12
N ALA A 63 18.24 -14.82 0.94
CA ALA A 63 18.04 -16.21 0.51
C ALA A 63 19.36 -16.97 0.36
N ARG A 64 20.43 -16.30 -0.11
CA ARG A 64 21.80 -16.85 -0.15
C ARG A 64 22.32 -17.15 1.25
N LEU A 65 22.11 -16.27 2.23
CA LEU A 65 22.54 -16.42 3.62
C LEU A 65 21.94 -17.67 4.27
N LEU A 66 20.64 -17.90 4.07
CA LEU A 66 19.93 -19.03 4.68
C LEU A 66 20.17 -20.38 3.98
N ASP A 67 20.91 -20.41 2.85
CA ASP A 67 21.00 -21.57 1.97
C ASP A 67 19.64 -22.13 1.53
N GLU A 68 18.64 -21.26 1.48
CA GLU A 68 17.26 -21.59 1.11
C GLU A 68 17.24 -22.06 -0.34
N GLN A 69 17.09 -23.37 -0.53
CA GLN A 69 16.94 -23.96 -1.86
C GLN A 69 15.62 -23.55 -2.50
N ILE A 70 14.66 -23.09 -1.69
CA ILE A 70 13.30 -22.76 -2.09
C ILE A 70 13.08 -21.25 -1.93
N PHE A 71 13.59 -20.50 -2.90
CA PHE A 71 13.28 -19.08 -3.09
C PHE A 71 12.36 -18.92 -4.30
N VAL A 72 11.14 -18.41 -4.08
CA VAL A 72 10.17 -18.24 -5.17
C VAL A 72 9.68 -16.79 -5.20
N GLU A 73 9.75 -16.20 -6.38
CA GLU A 73 9.29 -14.83 -6.65
C GLU A 73 7.86 -14.83 -7.19
N LEU A 74 7.01 -13.97 -6.61
CA LEU A 74 5.62 -13.78 -6.97
C LEU A 74 5.46 -12.60 -7.93
N PRO A 75 5.07 -12.82 -9.19
CA PRO A 75 4.87 -11.73 -10.13
C PRO A 75 3.54 -11.00 -9.88
N ILE A 76 3.54 -9.68 -10.07
CA ILE A 76 2.40 -8.76 -9.80
C ILE A 76 1.11 -9.13 -10.57
N GLY A 77 1.23 -9.83 -11.70
CA GLY A 77 0.11 -10.30 -12.53
C GLY A 77 -0.09 -11.82 -12.53
N VAL A 78 0.30 -12.50 -11.46
CA VAL A 78 0.14 -13.97 -11.34
C VAL A 78 -1.33 -14.36 -11.51
N THR A 79 -1.59 -15.33 -12.38
CA THR A 79 -2.94 -15.89 -12.51
C THR A 79 -3.22 -16.81 -11.33
N GLU A 80 -4.47 -16.89 -10.91
CA GLU A 80 -4.89 -17.75 -9.80
C GLU A 80 -4.43 -19.22 -9.98
N ASP A 81 -4.47 -19.72 -11.21
CA ASP A 81 -3.96 -21.04 -11.60
C ASP A 81 -2.45 -21.22 -11.42
N ARG A 82 -1.65 -20.17 -11.65
CA ARG A 82 -0.21 -20.21 -11.36
C ARG A 82 0.06 -20.06 -9.87
N LEU A 83 -0.78 -19.31 -9.17
CA LEU A 83 -0.65 -19.04 -7.74
C LEU A 83 -0.97 -20.28 -6.89
N LEU A 84 -2.17 -20.84 -7.08
CA LEU A 84 -2.68 -22.00 -6.34
C LEU A 84 -2.19 -23.33 -6.93
N GLY A 85 -1.94 -23.36 -8.23
CA GLY A 85 -1.76 -24.60 -8.97
C GLY A 85 -3.03 -24.96 -9.76
N GLY A 86 -2.94 -26.03 -10.54
CA GLY A 86 -4.02 -26.41 -11.43
C GLY A 86 -3.70 -27.66 -12.22
N LEU A 87 -4.45 -27.86 -13.30
CA LEU A 87 -4.27 -29.00 -14.18
C LEU A 87 -3.15 -28.75 -15.20
N ASP A 88 -2.17 -29.66 -15.25
CA ASP A 88 -1.19 -29.72 -16.31
C ASP A 88 -1.89 -30.20 -17.59
N LEU A 89 -2.29 -29.23 -18.41
CA LEU A 89 -2.98 -29.47 -19.67
C LEU A 89 -2.19 -30.39 -20.60
N GLU A 90 -0.88 -30.22 -20.71
CA GLU A 90 -0.07 -31.01 -21.64
C GLU A 90 0.02 -32.47 -21.20
N ALA A 91 0.33 -32.69 -19.92
CA ALA A 91 0.39 -34.04 -19.37
C ALA A 91 -0.99 -34.71 -19.36
N THR A 92 -2.06 -33.95 -19.06
CA THR A 92 -3.44 -34.46 -19.08
C THR A 92 -3.92 -34.80 -20.49
N LEU A 93 -3.62 -33.96 -21.49
CA LEU A 93 -4.00 -34.21 -22.89
C LEU A 93 -3.34 -35.48 -23.45
N ASN A 94 -2.13 -35.80 -22.97
CA ASN A 94 -1.36 -36.96 -23.40
C ASN A 94 -1.75 -38.24 -22.64
N ARG A 95 -1.98 -38.16 -21.32
CA ARG A 95 -2.29 -39.33 -20.48
C ARG A 95 -3.79 -39.66 -20.41
N GLY A 96 -4.67 -38.67 -20.59
CA GLY A 96 -6.12 -38.80 -20.36
C GLY A 96 -6.53 -38.78 -18.90
N GLU A 97 -5.55 -38.76 -18.00
CA GLU A 97 -5.75 -38.61 -16.56
C GLU A 97 -5.44 -37.17 -16.16
N ARG A 98 -6.19 -36.63 -15.21
CA ARG A 98 -5.97 -35.27 -14.70
C ARG A 98 -4.63 -35.22 -13.96
N VAL A 99 -3.64 -34.58 -14.55
CA VAL A 99 -2.31 -34.39 -13.95
C VAL A 99 -2.26 -33.04 -13.24
N HIS A 100 -1.86 -33.03 -11.98
CA HIS A 100 -1.74 -31.83 -11.17
C HIS A 100 -0.39 -31.12 -11.37
N ARG A 101 -0.41 -29.78 -11.34
CA ARG A 101 0.77 -28.91 -11.31
C ARG A 101 0.67 -27.96 -10.11
N SER A 102 1.61 -28.07 -9.18
CA SER A 102 1.67 -27.25 -7.97
C SER A 102 1.88 -25.76 -8.28
N GLY A 103 1.16 -24.93 -7.52
CA GLY A 103 1.21 -23.47 -7.63
C GLY A 103 2.48 -22.83 -7.10
N VAL A 104 2.61 -21.52 -7.28
CA VAL A 104 3.71 -20.72 -6.71
C VAL A 104 3.77 -20.89 -5.20
N MET A 105 2.64 -20.83 -4.49
CA MET A 105 2.61 -20.91 -3.03
C MET A 105 3.01 -22.29 -2.50
N ALA A 106 2.50 -23.37 -3.10
CA ALA A 106 2.89 -24.74 -2.72
C ALA A 106 4.37 -25.03 -3.03
N ARG A 107 4.90 -24.47 -4.13
CA ARG A 107 6.34 -24.56 -4.43
C ARG A 107 7.22 -23.76 -3.49
N SER A 108 6.67 -22.81 -2.73
CA SER A 108 7.39 -22.05 -1.70
C SER A 108 7.44 -22.76 -0.35
N HIS A 109 6.78 -23.92 -0.20
CA HIS A 109 6.72 -24.63 1.06
C HIS A 109 8.11 -24.95 1.61
N GLY A 110 8.34 -24.62 2.88
CA GLY A 110 9.60 -24.81 3.59
C GLY A 110 10.67 -23.79 3.22
N GLY A 111 10.32 -22.67 2.58
CA GLY A 111 11.27 -21.61 2.25
C GLY A 111 10.65 -20.21 2.15
N LEU A 112 11.09 -19.42 1.17
CA LEU A 112 10.77 -18.01 1.06
C LEU A 112 9.85 -17.70 -0.15
N LEU A 113 8.79 -16.95 0.11
CA LEU A 113 7.97 -16.34 -0.94
C LEU A 113 8.23 -14.83 -0.99
N TYR A 114 8.79 -14.35 -2.09
CA TYR A 114 9.05 -12.91 -2.29
C TYR A 114 7.97 -12.28 -3.16
N ALA A 115 7.33 -11.21 -2.68
CA ALA A 115 6.32 -10.46 -3.41
C ALA A 115 6.71 -8.98 -3.54
N ASP A 116 7.14 -8.58 -4.75
CA ASP A 116 7.43 -7.18 -5.04
C ASP A 116 6.18 -6.41 -5.45
N GLY A 117 6.09 -5.15 -5.01
CA GLY A 117 4.94 -4.30 -5.24
C GLY A 117 3.64 -4.90 -4.70
N VAL A 118 3.65 -5.32 -3.43
CA VAL A 118 2.50 -6.04 -2.82
C VAL A 118 1.21 -5.20 -2.80
N ASN A 119 1.33 -3.87 -2.84
CA ASN A 119 0.25 -2.89 -3.03
C ASN A 119 -0.45 -3.01 -4.41
N LEU A 120 0.25 -3.54 -5.42
CA LEU A 120 -0.25 -3.70 -6.79
C LEU A 120 -0.96 -5.04 -7.03
N LEU A 121 -0.88 -5.97 -6.07
CA LEU A 121 -1.58 -7.24 -6.15
C LEU A 121 -3.10 -7.05 -6.08
N ASP A 122 -3.81 -7.89 -6.83
CA ASP A 122 -5.26 -7.86 -6.87
C ASP A 122 -5.91 -8.54 -5.65
N ASP A 123 -7.17 -8.19 -5.36
CA ASP A 123 -7.94 -8.69 -4.21
C ASP A 123 -7.84 -10.21 -4.01
N SER A 124 -7.99 -10.98 -5.08
CA SER A 124 -7.97 -12.44 -5.01
C SER A 124 -6.60 -12.97 -4.59
N THR A 125 -5.53 -12.48 -5.23
CA THR A 125 -4.17 -12.93 -4.92
C THR A 125 -3.81 -12.64 -3.47
N VAL A 126 -4.13 -11.43 -2.98
CA VAL A 126 -3.91 -11.09 -1.57
C VAL A 126 -4.70 -12.03 -0.65
N ASN A 127 -5.99 -12.26 -0.90
CA ASN A 127 -6.79 -13.14 -0.05
C ASN A 127 -6.26 -14.58 -0.01
N HIS A 128 -5.78 -15.11 -1.15
CA HIS A 128 -5.17 -16.44 -1.19
C HIS A 128 -3.84 -16.50 -0.44
N LEU A 129 -2.99 -15.47 -0.57
CA LEU A 129 -1.76 -15.36 0.22
C LEU A 129 -2.07 -15.32 1.71
N LEU A 130 -3.01 -14.48 2.14
CA LEU A 130 -3.41 -14.38 3.55
C LEU A 130 -3.96 -15.71 4.09
N SER A 131 -4.71 -16.46 3.28
CA SER A 131 -5.20 -17.79 3.66
C SER A 131 -4.07 -18.80 3.78
N ALA A 132 -3.07 -18.75 2.89
CA ALA A 132 -1.91 -19.64 2.94
C ALA A 132 -1.04 -19.34 4.18
N VAL A 133 -0.76 -18.07 4.45
CA VAL A 133 -0.01 -17.63 5.64
C VAL A 133 -0.68 -18.06 6.94
N ASP A 134 -2.01 -17.99 7.04
CA ASP A 134 -2.74 -18.40 8.25
C ASP A 134 -2.80 -19.91 8.45
N SER A 135 -2.97 -20.67 7.36
CA SER A 135 -3.30 -22.10 7.44
C SER A 135 -2.13 -23.02 7.14
N GLY A 136 -1.02 -22.49 6.63
CA GLY A 136 0.13 -23.26 6.16
C GLY A 136 -0.17 -24.19 4.98
N VAL A 137 -1.36 -24.07 4.36
CA VAL A 137 -1.79 -24.96 3.27
C VAL A 137 -2.50 -24.19 2.17
N VAL A 138 -2.38 -24.69 0.95
CA VAL A 138 -3.15 -24.24 -0.20
C VAL A 138 -4.16 -25.30 -0.57
N ARG A 139 -5.43 -24.92 -0.57
CA ARG A 139 -6.54 -25.78 -0.97
C ARG A 139 -7.02 -25.40 -2.36
N MET A 140 -7.03 -26.38 -3.26
CA MET A 140 -7.51 -26.24 -4.63
C MET A 140 -8.63 -27.23 -4.89
N GLU A 141 -9.86 -26.71 -4.96
CA GLU A 141 -11.08 -27.46 -5.26
C GLU A 141 -11.64 -27.05 -6.62
N ARG A 142 -10.87 -27.28 -7.69
CA ARG A 142 -11.18 -26.82 -9.06
C ARG A 142 -10.89 -27.90 -10.06
N GLU A 143 -11.56 -27.83 -11.22
CA GLU A 143 -11.32 -28.76 -12.34
C GLU A 143 -11.56 -30.25 -11.98
N GLY A 144 -12.42 -30.45 -10.98
CA GLY A 144 -12.70 -31.76 -10.39
C GLY A 144 -11.47 -32.42 -9.75
N LEU A 145 -10.52 -31.59 -9.31
CA LEU A 145 -9.47 -31.92 -8.37
C LEU A 145 -9.83 -31.30 -7.02
N SER A 146 -9.57 -32.03 -5.93
CA SER A 146 -9.64 -31.53 -4.57
C SER A 146 -8.31 -31.86 -3.93
N ILE A 147 -7.39 -30.89 -3.99
CA ILE A 147 -6.00 -31.05 -3.59
C ILE A 147 -5.71 -30.08 -2.45
N VAL A 148 -5.03 -30.58 -1.43
CA VAL A 148 -4.48 -29.78 -0.34
C VAL A 148 -2.99 -29.98 -0.37
N GLU A 149 -2.23 -28.91 -0.62
CA GLU A 149 -0.77 -28.92 -0.58
C GLU A 149 -0.27 -28.11 0.61
N PRO A 150 0.83 -28.55 1.25
CA PRO A 150 1.50 -27.72 2.24
C PRO A 150 2.08 -26.48 1.54
N ALA A 151 1.99 -25.35 2.23
CA ALA A 151 2.41 -24.04 1.75
C ALA A 151 2.81 -23.16 2.95
N ASP A 152 3.51 -23.76 3.92
CA ASP A 152 4.15 -23.04 5.00
C ASP A 152 5.44 -22.39 4.47
N PHE A 153 5.47 -21.06 4.40
CA PHE A 153 6.56 -20.27 3.85
C PHE A 153 6.65 -18.93 4.57
N ALA A 154 7.85 -18.36 4.67
CA ALA A 154 8.00 -17.00 5.17
C ALA A 154 7.78 -15.99 4.04
N LEU A 155 6.86 -15.04 4.24
CA LEU A 155 6.52 -14.02 3.25
C LEU A 155 7.46 -12.82 3.37
N ILE A 156 8.19 -12.50 2.30
CA ILE A 156 8.94 -11.24 2.19
C ILE A 156 8.25 -10.37 1.16
N ALA A 157 7.65 -9.27 1.60
CA ALA A 157 6.91 -8.35 0.73
C ALA A 157 7.57 -6.98 0.68
N THR A 158 7.62 -6.37 -0.50
CA THR A 158 8.10 -4.99 -0.67
C THR A 158 7.03 -4.12 -1.30
N TYR A 159 7.02 -2.84 -0.97
CA TYR A 159 6.17 -1.86 -1.64
C TYR A 159 6.85 -0.49 -1.71
N ASP A 160 6.43 0.33 -2.66
CA ASP A 160 6.86 1.72 -2.76
C ASP A 160 5.88 2.62 -1.96
N PRO A 161 6.35 3.34 -0.93
CA PRO A 161 5.52 4.30 -0.20
C PRO A 161 4.84 5.34 -1.09
N ALA A 162 5.46 5.72 -2.22
CA ALA A 162 4.91 6.69 -3.17
C ALA A 162 3.68 6.14 -3.93
N GLU A 163 3.56 4.83 -4.06
CA GLU A 163 2.40 4.16 -4.69
C GLU A 163 1.26 3.88 -3.71
N GLY A 164 1.45 4.22 -2.44
CA GLY A 164 0.49 4.01 -1.35
C GLY A 164 0.76 2.74 -0.54
N PRO A 165 0.30 2.70 0.73
CA PRO A 165 0.55 1.58 1.61
C PRO A 165 -0.21 0.32 1.15
N PRO A 166 0.32 -0.87 1.48
CA PRO A 166 -0.40 -2.11 1.25
C PRO A 166 -1.61 -2.19 2.17
N ARG A 167 -2.46 -3.18 1.92
CA ARG A 167 -3.72 -3.33 2.66
C ARG A 167 -3.45 -3.66 4.12
N ARG A 168 -4.21 -3.03 5.03
CA ARG A 168 -4.11 -3.29 6.48
C ARG A 168 -4.25 -4.76 6.83
N HIS A 169 -5.14 -5.51 6.17
CA HIS A 169 -5.31 -6.95 6.44
C HIS A 169 -4.06 -7.79 6.15
N LEU A 170 -3.22 -7.36 5.19
CA LEU A 170 -1.94 -8.00 4.94
C LEU A 170 -0.92 -7.61 6.01
N MET A 171 -0.82 -6.32 6.32
CA MET A 171 0.08 -5.82 7.36
C MET A 171 -0.25 -6.39 8.75
N ASP A 172 -1.52 -6.68 9.01
CA ASP A 172 -1.96 -7.28 10.26
C ASP A 172 -1.50 -8.73 10.42
N ARG A 173 -1.29 -9.47 9.31
CA ARG A 173 -0.90 -10.90 9.32
C ARG A 173 0.59 -11.16 9.16
N VAL A 174 1.36 -10.12 8.88
CA VAL A 174 2.82 -10.22 8.71
C VAL A 174 3.48 -9.59 9.91
N GLY A 175 4.25 -10.35 10.70
CA GLY A 175 4.75 -9.90 12.00
C GLY A 175 5.57 -8.61 11.94
N LEU A 176 6.53 -8.55 11.04
CA LEU A 176 7.50 -7.47 10.98
C LEU A 176 7.20 -6.50 9.82
N ILE A 177 7.26 -5.21 10.10
CA ILE A 177 7.08 -4.15 9.13
C ILE A 177 8.22 -3.15 9.28
N VAL A 178 8.95 -2.92 8.20
CA VAL A 178 10.06 -1.98 8.16
C VAL A 178 9.56 -0.67 7.54
N ALA A 179 9.70 0.40 8.31
CA ALA A 179 9.34 1.75 7.89
C ALA A 179 10.14 2.20 6.65
N PRO A 180 9.64 3.22 5.90
CA PRO A 180 10.32 3.72 4.72
C PRO A 180 11.79 4.05 4.99
N LEU A 181 12.68 3.43 4.21
CA LEU A 181 14.11 3.72 4.29
C LEU A 181 14.35 5.20 3.95
N ALA A 182 15.06 5.90 4.84
CA ALA A 182 15.48 7.28 4.63
C ALA A 182 16.37 7.41 3.38
N GLN A 183 16.50 8.63 2.85
CA GLN A 183 17.51 8.87 1.83
C GLN A 183 18.91 8.62 2.41
N ALA A 184 19.60 7.61 1.88
CA ALA A 184 20.95 7.29 2.31
C ALA A 184 21.91 8.48 2.09
N PRO A 185 22.78 8.80 3.06
CA PRO A 185 23.71 9.92 2.95
C PRO A 185 24.74 9.69 1.82
N ALA A 186 25.34 10.76 1.31
CA ALA A 186 26.26 10.71 0.17
C ALA A 186 27.42 9.69 0.34
N PRO A 187 28.06 9.55 1.53
CA PRO A 187 29.10 8.55 1.74
C PRO A 187 28.58 7.12 1.59
N ALA A 188 27.41 6.80 2.14
CA ALA A 188 26.79 5.49 2.02
C ALA A 188 26.44 5.17 0.56
N ARG A 189 25.90 6.14 -0.18
CA ARG A 189 25.62 5.99 -1.63
C ARG A 189 26.90 5.78 -2.45
N ALA A 190 27.97 6.50 -2.13
CA ALA A 190 29.27 6.31 -2.80
C ALA A 190 29.80 4.90 -2.57
N GLU A 191 29.64 4.37 -1.34
CA GLU A 191 30.04 3.01 -1.01
C GLU A 191 29.25 1.95 -1.79
N VAL A 192 27.93 2.11 -1.91
CA VAL A 192 27.09 1.26 -2.77
C VAL A 192 27.57 1.26 -4.22
N VAL A 193 27.93 2.44 -4.76
CA VAL A 193 28.44 2.55 -6.13
C VAL A 193 29.79 1.84 -6.29
N ARG A 194 30.73 2.04 -5.35
CA ARG A 194 32.04 1.35 -5.38
C ARG A 194 31.88 -0.16 -5.35
N ARG A 195 31.10 -0.69 -4.39
CA ARG A 195 30.85 -2.14 -4.25
C ARG A 195 30.25 -2.76 -5.51
N ASN A 196 29.30 -2.09 -6.15
CA ASN A 196 28.70 -2.59 -7.40
C ASN A 196 29.66 -2.50 -8.59
N LEU A 197 30.44 -1.41 -8.73
CA LEU A 197 31.42 -1.28 -9.81
C LEU A 197 32.54 -2.31 -9.71
N ASP A 198 32.98 -2.61 -8.49
CA ASP A 198 34.02 -3.61 -8.26
C ASP A 198 33.52 -5.02 -8.58
N ARG A 199 32.29 -5.36 -8.18
CA ARG A 199 31.61 -6.61 -8.60
C ARG A 199 31.50 -6.72 -10.12
N ASP A 200 31.02 -5.67 -10.79
CA ASP A 200 30.81 -5.71 -12.24
C ASP A 200 32.13 -5.86 -13.02
N ARG A 201 33.23 -5.27 -12.52
CA ARG A 201 34.59 -5.45 -13.07
C ARG A 201 35.07 -6.89 -12.93
N GLU A 202 34.78 -7.53 -11.80
CA GLU A 202 35.14 -8.93 -11.56
C GLU A 202 34.35 -9.88 -12.47
N GLU A 203 33.02 -9.69 -12.58
CA GLU A 203 32.20 -10.48 -13.49
C GLU A 203 32.65 -10.39 -14.96
N GLN A 204 33.11 -9.21 -15.40
CA GLN A 204 33.65 -9.01 -16.75
C GLN A 204 35.01 -9.71 -16.93
N ARG A 205 35.85 -9.74 -15.90
CA ARG A 205 37.14 -10.45 -15.92
C ARG A 205 36.96 -11.96 -15.97
N ASP A 206 36.04 -12.51 -15.18
CA ASP A 206 35.68 -13.94 -15.19
C ASP A 206 35.07 -14.38 -16.52
N ARG A 207 34.29 -13.51 -17.17
CA ARG A 207 33.77 -13.75 -18.53
C ARG A 207 34.87 -13.72 -19.59
N ASN A 208 35.86 -12.84 -19.45
CA ASN A 208 36.90 -12.60 -20.46
C ASN A 208 38.18 -13.43 -20.29
N SER A 209 38.37 -14.20 -19.21
CA SER A 209 39.57 -15.04 -19.05
C SER A 209 39.35 -16.36 -18.30
N PRO A 210 38.82 -17.40 -18.97
CA PRO A 210 38.79 -18.76 -18.40
C PRO A 210 40.17 -19.44 -18.34
N ARG A 211 41.22 -18.87 -18.96
CA ARG A 211 42.49 -19.58 -19.25
C ARG A 211 43.80 -18.77 -19.18
N ARG A 212 43.80 -17.49 -18.75
CA ARG A 212 45.05 -16.70 -18.73
C ARG A 212 45.81 -16.89 -17.41
N ARG A 213 47.06 -17.37 -17.51
CA ARG A 213 48.04 -17.41 -16.41
C ARG A 213 48.15 -16.02 -15.79
N LYS A 214 47.89 -15.93 -14.47
CA LYS A 214 47.99 -14.70 -13.67
C LYS A 214 49.35 -14.04 -13.89
N SER A 215 49.37 -12.78 -14.31
CA SER A 215 50.58 -11.96 -14.29
C SER A 215 50.80 -11.45 -12.87
N ALA A 216 52.05 -11.29 -12.44
CA ALA A 216 52.41 -10.89 -11.07
C ALA A 216 51.88 -9.50 -10.66
N ALA A 217 51.58 -8.63 -11.63
CA ALA A 217 51.01 -7.30 -11.37
C ALA A 217 49.50 -7.34 -11.12
N ASP A 218 48.78 -8.31 -11.71
CA ASP A 218 47.34 -8.52 -11.44
C ASP A 218 47.10 -9.15 -10.05
N SER A 219 48.07 -9.89 -9.51
CA SER A 219 47.95 -10.55 -8.20
C SER A 219 47.86 -9.59 -7.00
N LEU A 220 48.43 -8.38 -7.08
CA LEU A 220 48.43 -7.43 -5.94
C LEU A 220 47.08 -6.72 -5.74
N ALA A 221 46.39 -6.37 -6.83
CA ALA A 221 45.04 -5.78 -6.75
C ALA A 221 43.95 -6.85 -6.49
N VAL A 222 44.22 -8.11 -6.87
CA VAL A 222 43.36 -9.27 -6.64
C VAL A 222 43.41 -9.76 -5.18
N GLY A 223 44.55 -9.61 -4.48
CA GLY A 223 44.69 -10.00 -3.08
C GLY A 223 43.75 -9.23 -2.15
N ALA A 224 43.73 -7.90 -2.25
CA ALA A 224 42.93 -7.05 -1.37
C ALA A 224 41.40 -7.18 -1.56
N HIS A 225 40.93 -7.60 -2.75
CA HIS A 225 39.50 -7.73 -3.04
C HIS A 225 38.95 -9.13 -2.74
N LEU A 226 39.72 -10.19 -3.02
CA LEU A 226 39.39 -11.53 -2.54
C LEU A 226 39.33 -11.54 -1.01
N GLU A 227 40.22 -10.81 -0.34
CA GLU A 227 40.15 -10.62 1.12
C GLU A 227 38.88 -9.87 1.55
N ALA A 228 38.43 -8.86 0.80
CA ALA A 228 37.23 -8.09 1.16
C ALA A 228 35.90 -8.86 0.93
N ILE A 229 35.75 -9.54 -0.22
CA ILE A 229 34.54 -10.37 -0.47
C ILE A 229 34.57 -11.63 0.40
N ALA A 230 35.74 -12.24 0.61
CA ALA A 230 35.87 -13.36 1.55
C ALA A 230 35.55 -12.91 2.98
N ALA A 231 35.96 -11.71 3.39
CA ALA A 231 35.58 -11.18 4.71
C ALA A 231 34.06 -11.06 4.87
N PHE A 232 33.35 -10.59 3.85
CA PHE A 232 31.88 -10.54 3.89
C PHE A 232 31.23 -11.93 3.84
N ASP A 233 31.83 -12.90 3.14
CA ASP A 233 31.38 -14.28 3.14
C ASP A 233 31.63 -14.98 4.48
N ASP A 234 32.73 -14.66 5.16
CA ASP A 234 33.04 -15.10 6.52
C ASP A 234 32.06 -14.46 7.54
N GLU A 235 31.74 -13.18 7.38
CA GLU A 235 30.69 -12.50 8.16
C GLU A 235 29.31 -13.12 7.93
N ASP A 236 28.93 -13.43 6.68
CA ASP A 236 27.68 -14.13 6.36
C ASP A 236 27.67 -15.53 6.98
N ALA A 237 28.80 -16.25 6.97
CA ALA A 237 28.93 -17.54 7.63
C ALA A 237 28.75 -17.44 9.15
N LEU A 238 29.29 -16.38 9.77
CA LEU A 238 29.09 -16.08 11.19
C LEU A 238 27.63 -15.75 11.49
N LEU A 239 27.00 -14.86 10.72
CA LEU A 239 25.59 -14.53 10.85
C LEU A 239 24.71 -15.77 10.73
N LYS A 240 25.01 -16.65 9.79
CA LYS A 240 24.30 -17.92 9.62
C LYS A 240 24.45 -18.82 10.84
N ALA A 241 25.65 -18.92 11.41
CA ALA A 241 25.89 -19.68 12.64
C ALA A 241 25.10 -19.08 13.82
N MET A 242 25.07 -17.75 13.94
CA MET A 242 24.28 -17.05 14.96
C MET A 242 22.78 -17.34 14.81
N ILE A 243 22.23 -17.30 13.59
CA ILE A 243 20.82 -17.63 13.34
C ILE A 243 20.51 -19.07 13.77
N PHE A 244 21.39 -20.02 13.46
CA PHE A 244 21.20 -21.42 13.83
C PHE A 244 21.22 -21.61 15.36
N ALA A 245 22.21 -21.02 16.04
CA ALA A 245 22.29 -21.05 17.50
C ALA A 245 21.07 -20.37 18.16
N ALA A 246 20.63 -19.23 17.63
CA ALA A 246 19.45 -18.52 18.11
C ALA A 246 18.16 -19.33 17.92
N ARG A 247 18.00 -20.06 16.81
CA ARG A 247 16.86 -20.97 16.59
C ARG A 247 16.80 -22.09 17.62
N GLU A 248 17.95 -22.66 17.98
CA GLU A 248 18.04 -23.70 19.01
C GLU A 248 17.77 -23.16 20.41
N MET A 249 18.17 -21.91 20.69
CA MET A 249 17.99 -21.25 21.98
C MET A 249 16.58 -20.69 22.18
N LEU A 250 15.89 -20.27 21.11
CA LEU A 250 14.60 -19.57 21.16
C LEU A 250 13.55 -20.21 22.09
N PRO A 251 13.38 -21.55 22.17
CA PRO A 251 12.41 -22.17 23.08
C PRO A 251 12.71 -21.97 24.57
N GLU A 252 13.98 -21.72 24.92
CA GLU A 252 14.44 -21.54 26.31
C GLU A 252 14.49 -20.06 26.72
N VAL A 253 14.39 -19.13 25.77
CA VAL A 253 14.40 -17.69 26.07
C VAL A 253 13.11 -17.30 26.77
N THR A 254 13.23 -16.58 27.89
CA THR A 254 12.11 -16.17 28.72
C THR A 254 11.86 -14.67 28.63
N ILE A 255 10.58 -14.29 28.77
CA ILE A 255 10.14 -12.92 28.94
C ILE A 255 9.33 -12.83 30.23
N THR A 256 9.63 -11.83 31.07
CA THR A 256 8.93 -11.63 32.33
C THR A 256 7.53 -11.06 32.09
N ASP A 257 6.58 -11.37 32.98
CA ASP A 257 5.21 -10.83 32.90
C ASP A 257 5.20 -9.30 32.91
N ALA A 258 6.12 -8.66 33.65
CA ALA A 258 6.28 -7.21 33.66
C ALA A 258 6.60 -6.65 32.27
N LYS A 259 7.53 -7.28 31.54
CA LYS A 259 7.90 -6.90 30.17
C LYS A 259 6.75 -7.16 29.18
N VAL A 260 6.03 -8.27 29.32
CA VAL A 260 4.82 -8.53 28.51
C VAL A 260 3.78 -7.41 28.71
N ILE A 261 3.55 -7.00 29.97
CA ILE A 261 2.64 -5.89 30.29
C ILE A 261 3.13 -4.58 29.67
N GLN A 262 4.43 -4.29 29.70
CA GLN A 262 5.02 -3.11 29.05
C GLN A 262 4.79 -3.09 27.53
N ILE A 263 4.98 -4.22 26.82
CA ILE A 263 4.67 -4.33 25.37
C ILE A 263 3.20 -3.98 25.12
N ILE A 264 2.29 -4.55 25.91
CA ILE A 264 0.85 -4.34 25.75
C ILE A 264 0.49 -2.88 26.04
N GLN A 265 1.07 -2.26 27.07
CA GLN A 265 0.88 -0.85 27.38
C GLN A 265 1.36 0.04 26.22
N ALA A 266 2.52 -0.24 25.63
CA ALA A 266 3.01 0.46 24.45
C ALA A 266 2.05 0.30 23.25
N ALA A 267 1.54 -0.90 23.02
CA ALA A 267 0.56 -1.17 21.97
C ALA A 267 -0.74 -0.37 22.17
N LEU A 268 -1.25 -0.31 23.41
CA LEU A 268 -2.44 0.45 23.79
C LEU A 268 -2.23 1.97 23.63
N ALA A 269 -1.07 2.49 24.03
CA ALA A 269 -0.70 3.89 23.87
C ALA A 269 -0.68 4.30 22.38
N LEU A 270 -0.07 3.48 21.52
CA LEU A 270 -0.03 3.65 20.07
C LEU A 270 -1.39 3.39 19.38
N GLY A 271 -2.40 2.93 20.12
CA GLY A 271 -3.73 2.63 19.59
C GLY A 271 -3.77 1.42 18.65
N VAL A 272 -2.85 0.48 18.82
CA VAL A 272 -2.85 -0.81 18.11
C VAL A 272 -4.02 -1.65 18.64
N GLU A 273 -4.80 -2.24 17.73
CA GLU A 273 -5.97 -3.04 18.09
C GLU A 273 -5.69 -4.54 17.86
N GLY A 274 -6.05 -5.36 18.84
CA GLY A 274 -6.04 -6.82 18.73
C GLY A 274 -4.74 -7.47 19.21
N GLN A 275 -4.86 -8.71 19.69
CA GLN A 275 -3.77 -9.45 20.36
C GLN A 275 -2.68 -9.97 19.43
N ARG A 276 -2.91 -9.93 18.11
CA ARG A 276 -1.95 -10.43 17.13
C ARG A 276 -0.66 -9.60 17.13
N ALA A 277 -0.79 -8.27 17.24
CA ALA A 277 0.36 -7.39 17.34
C ALA A 277 1.15 -7.64 18.63
N ASP A 278 0.46 -7.89 19.74
CA ASP A 278 1.09 -8.21 21.03
C ASP A 278 1.91 -9.51 20.95
N ILE A 279 1.34 -10.54 20.31
CA ILE A 279 2.04 -11.81 20.06
C ILE A 279 3.27 -11.57 19.17
N PHE A 280 3.12 -10.86 18.05
CA PHE A 280 4.26 -10.59 17.17
C PHE A 280 5.35 -9.76 17.84
N ALA A 281 5.00 -8.79 18.68
CA ALA A 281 5.96 -7.96 19.41
C ALA A 281 6.72 -8.80 20.42
N THR A 282 6.02 -9.64 21.19
CA THR A 282 6.64 -10.57 22.15
C THR A 282 7.60 -11.52 21.46
N ARG A 283 7.18 -12.12 20.33
CA ARG A 283 8.02 -13.01 19.53
C ARG A 283 9.23 -12.31 18.93
N ALA A 284 9.07 -11.08 18.45
CA ALA A 284 10.18 -10.29 17.93
C ALA A 284 11.20 -9.97 19.03
N ALA A 285 10.75 -9.70 20.25
CA ALA A 285 11.62 -9.49 21.40
C ALA A 285 12.39 -10.77 21.79
N LEU A 286 11.70 -11.91 21.86
CA LEU A 286 12.32 -13.22 22.12
C LEU A 286 13.35 -13.59 21.03
N ALA A 287 12.99 -13.41 19.76
CA ALA A 287 13.89 -13.66 18.63
C ALA A 287 15.12 -12.73 18.65
N SER A 288 14.94 -11.48 19.08
CA SER A 288 16.04 -10.52 19.25
C SER A 288 16.99 -10.93 20.38
N ALA A 289 16.44 -11.34 21.54
CA ALA A 289 17.22 -11.84 22.66
C ALA A 289 18.01 -13.11 22.30
N ALA A 290 17.35 -14.07 21.62
CA ALA A 290 17.98 -15.29 21.12
C ALA A 290 19.11 -14.99 20.13
N LEU A 291 18.90 -14.03 19.22
CA LEU A 291 19.93 -13.61 18.25
C LEU A 291 21.13 -12.93 18.93
N ALA A 292 20.89 -12.25 20.06
CA ALA A 292 21.95 -11.70 20.91
C ALA A 292 22.62 -12.74 21.81
N GLY A 293 22.15 -13.99 21.81
CA GLY A 293 22.66 -15.08 22.66
C GLY A 293 22.27 -14.95 24.14
N ARG A 294 21.16 -14.25 24.44
CA ARG A 294 20.63 -14.06 25.79
C ARG A 294 19.44 -14.97 26.05
N ASP A 295 19.30 -15.41 27.30
CA ASP A 295 18.22 -16.24 27.84
C ASP A 295 17.04 -15.42 28.38
N GLU A 296 17.24 -14.14 28.64
CA GLU A 296 16.19 -13.20 29.03
C GLU A 296 16.10 -12.00 28.07
N VAL A 297 14.87 -11.57 27.78
CA VAL A 297 14.57 -10.37 26.98
C VAL A 297 15.07 -9.13 27.69
N ALA A 298 15.84 -8.28 27.00
CA ALA A 298 16.33 -6.99 27.50
C ALA A 298 15.57 -5.82 26.85
N ASP A 299 15.81 -4.60 27.34
CA ASP A 299 15.04 -3.44 26.90
C ASP A 299 15.32 -3.08 25.43
N GLU A 300 16.54 -3.29 24.93
CA GLU A 300 16.85 -3.14 23.50
C GLU A 300 16.02 -4.07 22.59
N ASP A 301 15.63 -5.25 23.08
CA ASP A 301 14.78 -6.17 22.32
C ASP A 301 13.34 -5.69 22.27
N MET A 302 12.89 -5.10 23.37
CA MET A 302 11.58 -4.46 23.49
C MET A 302 11.49 -3.28 22.54
N GLU A 303 12.54 -2.47 22.43
CA GLU A 303 12.64 -1.37 21.46
C GLU A 303 12.52 -1.88 20.02
N ARG A 304 13.22 -2.96 19.67
CA ARG A 304 13.13 -3.58 18.34
C ARG A 304 11.73 -4.13 18.07
N ALA A 305 11.09 -4.74 19.07
CA ALA A 305 9.71 -5.21 18.96
C ALA A 305 8.74 -4.05 18.72
N VAL A 306 8.86 -2.96 19.48
CA VAL A 306 8.07 -1.73 19.28
C VAL A 306 8.31 -1.17 17.88
N ARG A 307 9.58 -1.06 17.46
CA ARG A 307 10.00 -0.52 16.17
C ARG A 307 9.46 -1.28 14.97
N PHE A 308 9.59 -2.61 14.95
CA PHE A 308 9.21 -3.41 13.78
C PHE A 308 7.77 -3.92 13.82
N VAL A 309 7.14 -3.95 14.99
CA VAL A 309 5.78 -4.50 15.14
C VAL A 309 4.76 -3.41 15.45
N LEU A 310 4.97 -2.61 16.49
CA LEU A 310 3.91 -1.74 17.03
C LEU A 310 3.83 -0.38 16.31
N LEU A 311 4.96 0.30 16.11
CA LEU A 311 5.00 1.62 15.47
C LEU A 311 4.36 1.62 14.08
N PRO A 312 4.63 0.66 13.18
CA PRO A 312 4.00 0.62 11.86
C PRO A 312 2.49 0.33 11.90
N ARG A 313 1.97 -0.11 13.04
CA ARG A 313 0.54 -0.41 13.29
C ARG A 313 -0.17 0.67 14.10
N ALA A 314 0.55 1.71 14.51
CA ALA A 314 0.02 2.79 15.34
C ALA A 314 -1.13 3.53 14.65
N THR A 315 -2.23 3.73 15.38
CA THR A 315 -3.38 4.54 14.93
C THR A 315 -3.50 5.86 15.67
N ARG A 316 -2.69 6.05 16.71
CA ARG A 316 -2.57 7.27 17.50
C ARG A 316 -1.12 7.75 17.41
N ALA A 317 -0.93 9.06 17.27
CA ALA A 317 0.38 9.65 17.46
C ALA A 317 0.76 9.51 18.94
N PRO A 318 2.02 9.18 19.27
CA PRO A 318 2.50 9.37 20.63
C PRO A 318 2.24 10.83 21.02
N GLN A 319 1.57 11.05 22.14
CA GLN A 319 1.42 12.39 22.69
C GLN A 319 2.80 12.78 23.21
N MET A 320 3.60 13.48 22.39
CA MET A 320 4.77 14.19 22.88
C MET A 320 4.24 15.32 23.76
N GLU A 321 4.36 15.19 25.08
CA GLU A 321 4.28 16.36 25.95
C GLU A 321 5.46 17.26 25.53
N GLU A 322 5.16 18.49 25.09
CA GLU A 322 6.20 19.50 24.90
C GLU A 322 6.95 19.62 26.23
N PRO A 323 8.30 19.48 26.24
CA PRO A 323 9.05 19.72 27.45
C PRO A 323 8.66 21.11 27.99
N PRO A 324 8.39 21.24 29.30
CA PRO A 324 7.99 22.53 29.86
C PRO A 324 9.01 23.59 29.43
N PRO A 325 8.55 24.80 29.05
CA PRO A 325 9.46 25.84 28.58
C PRO A 325 10.58 26.03 29.61
N PRO A 326 11.83 26.18 29.16
CA PRO A 326 12.95 26.38 30.08
C PRO A 326 12.62 27.57 30.99
N PRO A 327 12.88 27.47 32.31
CA PRO A 327 12.64 28.59 33.22
C PRO A 327 13.39 29.81 32.71
N ASP A 328 12.73 30.97 32.70
CA ASP A 328 13.29 32.24 32.26
C ASP A 328 14.69 32.43 32.88
N GLU A 329 15.71 32.59 32.02
CA GLU A 329 17.07 32.92 32.45
C GLU A 329 17.02 34.17 33.34
N PRO A 330 17.62 34.15 34.55
CA PRO A 330 17.74 35.36 35.34
C PRO A 330 18.50 36.43 34.55
N PRO A 331 18.12 37.72 34.66
CA PRO A 331 18.74 38.78 33.88
C PRO A 331 20.26 38.81 34.10
N PRO A 332 21.05 39.11 33.05
CA PRO A 332 22.50 39.07 33.13
C PRO A 332 23.00 40.06 34.20
N PRO A 333 23.99 39.67 35.02
CA PRO A 333 24.58 40.56 36.02
C PRO A 333 25.35 41.72 35.34
N ASP A 334 25.18 42.93 35.87
CA ASP A 334 25.95 44.11 35.48
C ASP A 334 27.46 43.88 35.61
N GLU A 335 28.22 44.39 34.64
CA GLU A 335 29.67 44.29 34.52
C GLU A 335 30.40 44.68 35.82
N PRO A 336 31.31 43.84 36.36
CA PRO A 336 32.19 44.24 37.46
C PRO A 336 33.40 45.07 36.94
N PRO A 337 33.85 46.10 37.69
CA PRO A 337 35.04 46.88 37.37
C PRO A 337 36.36 46.10 37.58
N PRO A 338 37.48 46.55 36.96
CA PRO A 338 38.71 45.77 36.80
C PRO A 338 39.52 45.59 38.11
N PRO A 339 40.46 44.62 38.12
CA PRO A 339 40.93 43.96 39.33
C PRO A 339 42.07 44.72 40.02
N ASP A 340 42.04 44.73 41.35
CA ASP A 340 43.23 44.95 42.18
C ASP A 340 43.48 43.72 43.06
N GLU A 341 44.74 43.30 43.05
CA GLU A 341 45.31 42.19 43.80
C GLU A 341 45.28 42.45 45.30
N GLN A 342 44.86 41.46 46.11
CA GLN A 342 45.52 41.08 47.37
C GLN A 342 44.85 39.86 48.04
N GLU A 343 45.64 38.78 48.07
CA GLU A 343 45.94 37.90 49.21
C GLU A 343 44.95 37.66 50.38
N GLN A 344 44.88 36.36 50.71
CA GLN A 344 44.81 35.71 52.05
C GLN A 344 43.48 35.15 52.59
N GLN A 345 43.46 33.80 52.60
CA GLN A 345 43.31 32.88 53.75
C GLN A 345 41.93 32.61 54.41
N GLN A 346 41.69 31.28 54.52
CA GLN A 346 41.02 30.54 55.61
C GLN A 346 39.49 30.70 55.76
N ASP A 347 38.68 29.70 56.12
CA ASP A 347 38.88 28.33 56.65
C ASP A 347 37.55 27.54 56.51
N ASP A 348 37.69 26.23 56.32
CA ASP A 348 36.97 25.11 56.95
C ASP A 348 35.47 24.74 56.75
N GLN A 349 35.35 23.43 56.44
CA GLN A 349 34.53 22.35 57.05
C GLN A 349 33.27 21.81 56.34
N ASP A 350 33.45 20.61 55.79
CA ASP A 350 32.73 19.33 56.00
C ASP A 350 31.19 19.31 56.04
N ASP A 351 30.59 18.54 55.12
CA ASP A 351 29.97 17.25 55.48
C ASP A 351 29.62 16.43 54.22
N ASP A 352 30.30 15.28 54.08
CA ASP A 352 30.02 14.20 53.13
C ASP A 352 28.85 13.34 53.66
N GLU A 353 27.70 13.36 52.98
CA GLU A 353 26.73 12.26 53.02
C GLU A 353 26.66 11.58 51.65
N GLU A 354 27.40 10.47 51.56
CA GLU A 354 27.42 9.54 50.43
C GLU A 354 26.08 8.78 50.36
N LYS A 355 25.14 9.24 49.52
CA LYS A 355 23.95 8.46 49.15
C LYS A 355 24.36 7.37 48.14
N PRO A 356 23.89 6.11 48.31
CA PRO A 356 24.12 5.08 47.31
C PRO A 356 23.42 5.46 45.98
N PRO A 357 23.97 5.05 44.82
CA PRO A 357 23.35 5.33 43.53
C PRO A 357 21.95 4.69 43.48
N PRO A 358 20.97 5.34 42.83
CA PRO A 358 19.64 4.74 42.66
C PRO A 358 19.75 3.44 41.84
N PRO A 359 18.83 2.48 42.03
CA PRO A 359 18.77 1.28 41.19
C PRO A 359 18.54 1.68 39.72
N PRO A 360 18.95 0.86 38.74
CA PRO A 360 18.70 1.16 37.34
C PRO A 360 17.19 1.34 37.14
N GLU A 361 16.79 2.54 36.74
CA GLU A 361 15.40 2.87 36.43
C GLU A 361 14.96 1.99 35.26
N GLU A 362 13.95 1.14 35.47
CA GLU A 362 13.28 0.46 34.37
C GLU A 362 12.73 1.53 33.42
N LEU A 363 13.06 1.42 32.12
CA LEU A 363 12.57 2.33 31.10
C LEU A 363 11.05 2.43 31.17
N THR A 364 10.53 3.67 31.25
CA THR A 364 9.08 3.87 31.22
C THR A 364 8.54 3.53 29.83
N VAL A 365 7.22 3.29 29.73
CA VAL A 365 6.56 3.02 28.44
C VAL A 365 6.78 4.18 27.45
N GLU A 366 6.85 5.40 27.97
CA GLU A 366 7.11 6.61 27.19
C GLU A 366 8.56 6.64 26.67
N ASP A 367 9.54 6.31 27.52
CA ASP A 367 10.95 6.21 27.13
C ASP A 367 11.17 5.10 26.09
N LEU A 368 10.51 3.96 26.23
CA LEU A 368 10.59 2.85 25.27
C LEU A 368 10.03 3.22 23.89
N ILE A 369 8.94 3.98 23.86
CA ILE A 369 8.38 4.49 22.59
C ILE A 369 9.32 5.55 22.01
N LEU A 370 9.88 6.43 22.84
CA LEU A 370 10.77 7.50 22.40
C LEU A 370 12.10 6.96 21.86
N SER A 371 12.74 6.01 22.55
CA SER A 371 13.97 5.37 22.08
C SER A 371 13.77 4.58 20.78
N ALA A 372 12.61 3.94 20.62
CA ALA A 372 12.21 3.29 19.38
C ALA A 372 11.99 4.29 18.22
N LEU A 373 11.59 5.52 18.50
CA LEU A 373 11.43 6.60 17.51
C LEU A 373 12.77 7.26 17.14
N ASP A 374 13.65 7.49 18.11
CA ASP A 374 14.94 8.15 17.91
C ASP A 374 15.96 7.31 17.11
N SER A 375 15.75 5.99 17.07
CA SER A 375 16.64 5.00 16.42
C SER A 375 16.59 4.99 14.88
N GLU A 376 16.73 6.14 14.21
CA GLU A 376 16.66 6.36 12.75
C GLU A 376 15.25 6.33 12.13
N VAL A 377 14.30 7.02 12.74
CA VAL A 377 13.10 7.48 12.02
C VAL A 377 13.35 8.94 11.59
N PRO A 378 13.39 9.26 10.27
CA PRO A 378 13.53 10.64 9.84
C PRO A 378 12.42 11.51 10.42
N PRO A 379 12.69 12.79 10.75
CA PRO A 379 11.66 13.72 11.22
C PRO A 379 10.48 13.86 10.23
N ASP A 380 10.69 13.55 8.94
CA ASP A 380 9.64 13.51 7.91
C ASP A 380 8.59 12.39 8.10
N VAL A 381 8.84 11.38 8.94
CA VAL A 381 7.85 10.32 9.26
C VAL A 381 6.87 10.79 10.34
N LEU A 382 7.27 11.73 11.20
CA LEU A 382 6.34 12.43 12.12
C LEU A 382 5.33 13.31 11.34
N GLU A 383 5.65 13.66 10.09
CA GLU A 383 4.74 14.36 9.17
C GLU A 383 3.87 13.41 8.31
N THR A 384 4.08 12.09 8.39
CA THR A 384 3.15 11.16 7.73
C THR A 384 1.84 11.13 8.51
N PRO A 385 0.68 11.33 7.85
CA PRO A 385 -0.59 11.41 8.55
C PRO A 385 -0.86 10.07 9.21
N PHE A 386 -0.69 10.03 10.54
CA PHE A 386 -1.16 8.95 11.41
C PHE A 386 -2.51 8.50 10.90
N THR A 387 -2.56 7.25 10.43
CA THR A 387 -3.68 6.77 9.63
C THR A 387 -4.95 6.73 10.48
N VAL A 388 -5.76 7.78 10.35
CA VAL A 388 -7.07 7.86 10.98
C VAL A 388 -7.93 6.72 10.44
N ARG A 389 -8.41 5.89 11.37
CA ARG A 389 -9.33 4.76 11.16
C ARG A 389 -10.35 5.05 10.07
N ARG A 390 -10.22 4.38 8.93
CA ARG A 390 -11.34 4.17 7.99
C ARG A 390 -11.95 2.81 8.29
N SER A 391 -13.15 2.83 8.88
CA SER A 391 -13.96 1.61 8.97
C SER A 391 -14.38 1.21 7.56
N GLY A 392 -13.72 0.17 7.03
CA GLY A 392 -14.04 -0.40 5.73
C GLY A 392 -15.38 -1.12 5.82
N ARG A 393 -16.49 -0.41 5.68
CA ARG A 393 -17.78 -1.04 5.35
C ARG A 393 -17.67 -1.56 3.92
N SER A 394 -17.43 -2.86 3.79
CA SER A 394 -17.50 -3.62 2.54
C SER A 394 -18.94 -3.59 2.00
N GLY A 395 -19.30 -2.47 1.39
CA GLY A 395 -20.55 -2.29 0.67
C GLY A 395 -20.37 -2.73 -0.77
N SER A 396 -20.95 -3.87 -1.12
CA SER A 396 -21.10 -4.36 -2.50
C SER A 396 -21.93 -3.35 -3.30
N ARG A 397 -21.27 -2.39 -3.97
CA ARG A 397 -21.95 -1.47 -4.89
C ARG A 397 -22.18 -2.17 -6.24
N GLY A 398 -23.46 -2.37 -6.55
CA GLY A 398 -24.08 -2.91 -7.76
C GLY A 398 -23.16 -3.35 -8.90
N ALA A 399 -23.14 -4.67 -9.15
CA ALA A 399 -22.53 -5.26 -10.32
C ALA A 399 -23.54 -5.33 -11.48
N THR A 400 -23.14 -4.91 -12.68
CA THR A 400 -23.88 -5.23 -13.91
C THR A 400 -23.18 -6.38 -14.65
N SER A 401 -23.97 -7.30 -15.20
CA SER A 401 -23.46 -8.40 -16.04
C SER A 401 -23.37 -7.94 -17.50
N GLY A 402 -22.26 -7.30 -17.85
CA GLY A 402 -21.96 -6.94 -19.24
C GLY A 402 -21.19 -8.02 -20.01
N LEU A 403 -21.11 -7.87 -21.34
CA LEU A 403 -20.24 -8.63 -22.24
C LEU A 403 -18.77 -8.14 -22.25
N ARG A 404 -18.46 -7.10 -21.44
CA ARG A 404 -17.14 -6.49 -21.28
C ARG A 404 -16.90 -6.15 -19.81
N GLY A 405 -15.65 -6.21 -19.36
CA GLY A 405 -15.26 -5.92 -17.98
C GLY A 405 -14.11 -6.81 -17.51
N ARG A 406 -13.88 -6.89 -16.19
CA ARG A 406 -12.95 -7.86 -15.60
C ARG A 406 -13.58 -9.25 -15.72
N HIS A 407 -12.84 -10.21 -16.29
CA HIS A 407 -13.28 -11.61 -16.31
C HIS A 407 -13.35 -12.12 -14.86
N ILE A 408 -14.51 -12.65 -14.47
CA ILE A 408 -14.73 -13.15 -13.11
C ILE A 408 -14.54 -14.66 -13.08
N ARG A 409 -15.24 -15.35 -13.99
CA ARG A 409 -15.33 -16.79 -14.01
C ARG A 409 -15.77 -17.28 -15.38
N SER A 410 -15.52 -18.54 -15.64
CA SER A 410 -15.94 -19.21 -16.87
C SER A 410 -17.07 -20.17 -16.54
N ILE A 411 -18.12 -20.17 -17.35
CA ILE A 411 -19.32 -20.99 -17.16
C ILE A 411 -19.55 -21.85 -18.40
N PRO A 412 -20.11 -23.07 -18.27
CA PRO A 412 -20.54 -23.85 -19.42
C PRO A 412 -21.50 -23.01 -20.28
N GLY A 413 -21.27 -22.99 -21.58
CA GLY A 413 -22.09 -22.17 -22.48
C GLY A 413 -21.59 -22.17 -23.91
N MET A 414 -22.50 -21.85 -24.81
CA MET A 414 -22.22 -21.78 -26.25
C MET A 414 -21.61 -20.42 -26.63
N PRO A 415 -20.77 -20.33 -27.69
CA PRO A 415 -20.20 -19.07 -28.17
C PRO A 415 -21.23 -18.00 -28.53
N ALA A 416 -22.48 -18.39 -28.82
CA ALA A 416 -23.58 -17.47 -29.07
C ALA A 416 -24.00 -16.66 -27.81
N GLN A 417 -23.73 -17.19 -26.61
CA GLN A 417 -24.14 -16.61 -25.33
C GLN A 417 -23.05 -15.74 -24.69
N GLY A 418 -21.82 -15.78 -25.21
CA GLY A 418 -20.69 -15.01 -24.68
C GLY A 418 -19.37 -15.37 -25.33
N ARG A 419 -18.30 -14.65 -24.96
CA ARG A 419 -16.97 -14.91 -25.50
C ARG A 419 -16.45 -16.27 -25.01
N LEU A 420 -16.07 -17.15 -25.92
CA LEU A 420 -15.49 -18.45 -25.59
C LEU A 420 -14.25 -18.30 -24.71
N ASP A 421 -14.19 -19.06 -23.63
CA ASP A 421 -12.98 -19.28 -22.85
C ASP A 421 -12.26 -20.53 -23.36
N VAL A 422 -11.26 -20.31 -24.21
CA VAL A 422 -10.44 -21.37 -24.79
C VAL A 422 -9.76 -22.21 -23.71
N VAL A 423 -9.26 -21.61 -22.63
CA VAL A 423 -8.51 -22.34 -21.59
C VAL A 423 -9.44 -23.23 -20.79
N ALA A 424 -10.56 -22.70 -20.31
CA ALA A 424 -11.55 -23.49 -19.57
C ALA A 424 -12.14 -24.62 -20.45
N THR A 425 -12.39 -24.34 -21.73
CA THR A 425 -12.87 -25.33 -22.70
C THR A 425 -11.88 -26.46 -22.91
N LEU A 426 -10.58 -26.13 -23.05
CA LEU A 426 -9.53 -27.13 -23.19
C LEU A 426 -9.37 -27.97 -21.92
N ARG A 427 -9.48 -27.36 -20.73
CA ARG A 427 -9.42 -28.09 -19.44
C ARG A 427 -10.55 -29.11 -19.30
N ALA A 428 -11.77 -28.74 -19.68
CA ALA A 428 -12.91 -29.65 -19.70
C ALA A 428 -12.71 -30.81 -20.70
N ALA A 429 -12.18 -30.51 -21.89
CA ALA A 429 -11.97 -31.48 -22.95
C ALA A 429 -10.73 -32.38 -22.75
N ALA A 430 -9.74 -31.94 -21.97
CA ALA A 430 -8.42 -32.55 -21.91
C ALA A 430 -8.42 -34.03 -21.48
N PRO A 431 -9.10 -34.43 -20.38
CA PRO A 431 -9.11 -35.83 -19.93
C PRO A 431 -9.70 -36.80 -20.96
N TRP A 432 -10.64 -36.33 -21.78
CA TRP A 432 -11.35 -37.16 -22.74
C TRP A 432 -10.58 -37.37 -24.05
N GLN A 433 -9.43 -36.71 -24.26
CA GLN A 433 -8.75 -36.74 -25.55
C GLN A 433 -8.26 -38.13 -25.96
N PRO A 434 -7.66 -38.98 -25.10
CA PRO A 434 -7.23 -40.31 -25.54
C PRO A 434 -8.39 -41.20 -25.97
N MET A 435 -9.49 -41.20 -25.21
CA MET A 435 -10.72 -41.92 -25.56
C MET A 435 -11.28 -41.42 -26.90
N ARG A 436 -11.39 -40.10 -27.10
CA ARG A 436 -11.90 -39.50 -28.35
C ARG A 436 -10.98 -39.73 -29.55
N ARG A 437 -9.66 -39.89 -29.34
CA ARG A 437 -8.72 -40.29 -30.40
C ARG A 437 -8.95 -41.75 -30.80
N ALA A 438 -9.09 -42.65 -29.82
CA ALA A 438 -9.37 -44.07 -30.07
C ALA A 438 -10.74 -44.29 -30.76
N GLU A 439 -11.76 -43.51 -30.44
CA GLU A 439 -13.05 -43.51 -31.15
C GLU A 439 -12.89 -43.04 -32.61
N ALA A 440 -12.06 -42.03 -32.85
CA ALA A 440 -11.86 -41.47 -34.17
C ALA A 440 -11.02 -42.36 -35.10
N GLU A 441 -10.10 -43.15 -34.56
CA GLU A 441 -9.34 -44.15 -35.33
C GLU A 441 -10.24 -45.28 -35.87
N LYS A 442 -11.41 -45.50 -35.26
CA LYS A 442 -12.43 -46.46 -35.73
C LYS A 442 -13.32 -45.92 -36.85
N LEU A 443 -13.27 -44.62 -37.17
CA LEU A 443 -14.07 -44.00 -38.23
C LEU A 443 -13.38 -44.11 -39.62
N PRO A 444 -14.14 -44.25 -40.72
CA PRO A 444 -13.60 -44.39 -42.07
C PRO A 444 -12.75 -43.18 -42.52
N ARG A 445 -11.72 -43.46 -43.34
CA ARG A 445 -10.58 -42.57 -43.70
C ARG A 445 -10.93 -41.17 -44.22
N VAL A 446 -12.16 -40.91 -44.67
CA VAL A 446 -12.61 -39.60 -45.17
C VAL A 446 -12.71 -38.55 -44.05
N HIS A 447 -12.79 -38.96 -42.78
CA HIS A 447 -12.83 -38.07 -41.61
C HIS A 447 -11.61 -38.20 -40.69
N GLN A 448 -10.57 -38.92 -41.13
CA GLN A 448 -9.29 -38.99 -40.42
C GLN A 448 -8.49 -37.71 -40.66
N SER A 449 -9.06 -36.58 -40.22
CA SER A 449 -8.30 -35.35 -40.04
C SER A 449 -7.20 -35.62 -39.03
N HIS A 450 -5.98 -35.20 -39.38
CA HIS A 450 -4.71 -35.35 -38.67
C HIS A 450 -4.86 -35.61 -37.16
N ASN A 451 -4.16 -36.62 -36.65
CA ASN A 451 -4.10 -37.02 -35.23
C ASN A 451 -3.51 -35.94 -34.27
N ARG A 452 -3.45 -34.69 -34.73
CA ARG A 452 -2.94 -33.50 -34.04
C ARG A 452 -4.04 -32.54 -33.55
N HIS A 453 -5.30 -32.75 -33.89
CA HIS A 453 -6.39 -31.84 -33.49
C HIS A 453 -7.06 -32.28 -32.18
N ILE A 454 -7.29 -31.32 -31.28
CA ILE A 454 -8.06 -31.50 -30.04
C ILE A 454 -9.55 -31.58 -30.42
N ARG A 455 -10.22 -32.67 -30.03
CA ARG A 455 -11.64 -32.91 -30.35
C ARG A 455 -12.52 -32.35 -29.22
N LEU A 456 -13.36 -31.37 -29.53
CA LEU A 456 -14.27 -30.72 -28.59
C LEU A 456 -15.73 -31.18 -28.82
N LYS A 457 -16.49 -31.36 -27.74
CA LYS A 457 -17.95 -31.56 -27.72
C LYS A 457 -18.62 -30.32 -27.13
N ALA A 458 -19.95 -30.21 -27.31
CA ALA A 458 -20.75 -29.10 -26.78
C ALA A 458 -20.57 -28.92 -25.26
N ASP A 459 -20.49 -30.03 -24.52
CA ASP A 459 -20.35 -30.03 -23.05
C ASP A 459 -19.00 -29.51 -22.57
N ASP A 460 -17.98 -29.45 -23.45
CA ASP A 460 -16.69 -28.88 -23.09
C ASP A 460 -16.69 -27.35 -23.19
N LEU A 461 -17.64 -26.74 -23.91
CA LEU A 461 -17.59 -25.32 -24.24
C LEU A 461 -17.91 -24.45 -23.02
N HIS A 462 -16.98 -23.53 -22.72
CA HIS A 462 -17.13 -22.56 -21.64
C HIS A 462 -17.04 -21.13 -22.18
N ILE A 463 -17.84 -20.22 -21.62
CA ILE A 463 -17.84 -18.79 -21.95
C ILE A 463 -17.36 -17.94 -20.76
N LYS A 464 -16.69 -16.82 -21.05
CA LYS A 464 -16.22 -15.83 -20.08
C LYS A 464 -17.37 -14.98 -19.57
N LYS A 465 -17.59 -14.98 -18.25
CA LYS A 465 -18.49 -14.05 -17.56
C LYS A 465 -17.71 -12.83 -17.07
N TYR A 466 -18.16 -11.63 -17.41
CA TYR A 466 -17.52 -10.37 -17.02
C TYR A 466 -18.28 -9.64 -15.91
N ARG A 467 -17.55 -8.91 -15.05
CA ARG A 467 -18.09 -7.87 -14.16
C ARG A 467 -17.71 -6.52 -14.75
N SER A 468 -18.69 -5.68 -15.01
CA SER A 468 -18.46 -4.24 -15.13
C SER A 468 -18.83 -3.58 -13.81
N LYS A 469 -17.90 -2.81 -13.23
CA LYS A 469 -18.25 -1.77 -12.26
C LYS A 469 -18.76 -0.59 -13.09
N ALA A 470 -20.00 -0.15 -12.88
CA ALA A 470 -20.49 1.08 -13.49
C ALA A 470 -19.70 2.24 -12.88
N GLY A 471 -18.98 3.01 -13.69
CA GLY A 471 -18.31 4.22 -13.21
C GLY A 471 -19.34 5.27 -12.82
N THR A 472 -18.98 6.13 -11.86
CA THR A 472 -19.79 7.28 -11.43
C THR A 472 -19.24 8.54 -12.09
N LEU A 473 -20.11 9.48 -12.47
CA LEU A 473 -19.72 10.83 -12.84
C LEU A 473 -19.87 11.76 -11.63
N PHE A 474 -18.76 12.35 -11.18
CA PHE A 474 -18.78 13.45 -10.23
C PHE A 474 -18.74 14.78 -10.97
N CYS A 475 -19.79 15.58 -10.81
CA CYS A 475 -19.89 16.89 -11.41
C CYS A 475 -19.75 17.96 -10.33
N PHE A 476 -18.63 18.67 -10.34
CA PHE A 476 -18.34 19.75 -9.40
C PHE A 476 -18.89 21.07 -9.94
N LEU A 477 -19.78 21.70 -9.18
CA LEU A 477 -20.30 23.03 -9.45
C LEU A 477 -19.67 23.97 -8.42
N VAL A 478 -18.76 24.84 -8.87
CA VAL A 478 -18.01 25.75 -8.00
C VAL A 478 -18.47 27.18 -8.24
N ASP A 479 -18.97 27.81 -7.18
CA ASP A 479 -19.26 29.24 -7.16
C ASP A 479 -17.94 30.03 -7.23
N ALA A 480 -17.93 31.15 -7.92
CA ALA A 480 -16.77 32.02 -8.05
C ALA A 480 -17.07 33.49 -7.68
N SER A 481 -18.14 33.75 -6.94
CA SER A 481 -18.54 35.11 -6.53
C SER A 481 -17.47 35.82 -5.67
N GLY A 482 -17.45 37.16 -5.71
CA GLY A 482 -16.43 37.99 -5.07
C GLY A 482 -16.33 37.84 -3.54
N SER A 483 -17.33 37.24 -2.89
CA SER A 483 -17.27 36.92 -1.46
C SER A 483 -16.22 35.84 -1.15
N MET A 484 -15.76 35.06 -2.13
CA MET A 484 -14.95 33.83 -1.95
C MET A 484 -13.43 34.03 -1.84
N ALA A 485 -12.94 35.27 -1.84
CA ALA A 485 -11.53 35.58 -2.05
C ALA A 485 -10.60 35.12 -0.89
N LEU A 486 -9.50 34.49 -1.27
CA LEU A 486 -8.33 34.02 -0.50
C LEU A 486 -8.40 32.74 0.37
N HIS A 487 -9.25 32.61 1.40
CA HIS A 487 -9.13 31.48 2.35
C HIS A 487 -10.04 30.26 2.09
N ARG A 488 -11.11 30.42 1.30
CA ARG A 488 -12.09 29.36 1.00
C ARG A 488 -11.72 28.49 -0.21
N MET A 489 -11.04 29.08 -1.18
CA MET A 489 -10.54 28.37 -2.37
C MET A 489 -9.52 27.29 -2.02
N ARG A 490 -8.66 27.52 -1.02
CA ARG A 490 -7.71 26.50 -0.50
C ARG A 490 -8.44 25.28 0.07
N GLN A 491 -9.56 25.49 0.76
CA GLN A 491 -10.38 24.43 1.36
C GLN A 491 -11.19 23.67 0.30
N ALA A 492 -11.80 24.37 -0.67
CA ALA A 492 -12.47 23.75 -1.82
C ALA A 492 -11.48 22.93 -2.66
N LYS A 493 -10.29 23.46 -2.94
CA LYS A 493 -9.21 22.75 -3.63
C LYS A 493 -8.72 21.53 -2.83
N GLY A 494 -8.62 21.63 -1.50
CA GLY A 494 -8.29 20.50 -0.62
C GLY A 494 -9.34 19.40 -0.64
N ALA A 495 -10.63 19.75 -0.58
CA ALA A 495 -11.74 18.82 -0.63
C ALA A 495 -11.89 18.15 -2.00
N VAL A 496 -11.79 18.93 -3.08
CA VAL A 496 -11.84 18.40 -4.45
C VAL A 496 -10.60 17.55 -4.73
N ASN A 497 -9.40 17.91 -4.27
CA ASN A 497 -8.21 17.06 -4.42
C ASN A 497 -8.34 15.73 -3.67
N ALA A 498 -8.87 15.73 -2.45
CA ALA A 498 -9.13 14.50 -1.69
C ALA A 498 -10.13 13.60 -2.42
N LEU A 499 -11.18 14.19 -3.00
CA LEU A 499 -12.17 13.49 -3.83
C LEU A 499 -11.58 12.97 -5.14
N LEU A 500 -10.73 13.74 -5.82
CA LEU A 500 -10.05 13.35 -7.06
C LEU A 500 -9.09 12.17 -6.82
N GLN A 501 -8.36 12.17 -5.71
CA GLN A 501 -7.47 11.08 -5.31
C GLN A 501 -8.25 9.78 -5.04
N GLN A 502 -9.46 9.87 -4.47
CA GLN A 502 -10.33 8.72 -4.25
C GLN A 502 -11.04 8.25 -5.53
N ALA A 503 -11.50 9.18 -6.39
CA ALA A 503 -12.12 8.88 -7.69
C ALA A 503 -11.16 8.18 -8.66
N TYR A 504 -9.85 8.46 -8.55
CA TYR A 504 -8.78 7.79 -9.32
C TYR A 504 -8.77 6.28 -9.09
N VAL A 505 -8.96 5.83 -7.84
CA VAL A 505 -8.96 4.41 -7.45
C VAL A 505 -10.14 3.66 -8.08
N HIS A 506 -11.25 4.35 -8.37
CA HIS A 506 -12.49 3.74 -8.82
C HIS A 506 -12.82 3.95 -10.31
N ARG A 507 -11.97 4.65 -11.07
CA ARG A 507 -12.18 5.03 -12.49
C ARG A 507 -13.43 5.90 -12.72
N ASP A 508 -13.76 6.72 -11.74
CA ASP A 508 -14.87 7.66 -11.85
C ASP A 508 -14.48 8.83 -12.77
N GLN A 509 -15.48 9.36 -13.48
CA GLN A 509 -15.29 10.55 -14.33
C GLN A 509 -15.53 11.80 -13.51
N VAL A 510 -14.80 12.86 -13.83
CA VAL A 510 -14.90 14.15 -13.16
C VAL A 510 -15.19 15.22 -14.19
N ALA A 511 -16.19 16.04 -13.91
CA ALA A 511 -16.49 17.26 -14.64
C ALA A 511 -16.43 18.45 -13.67
N LEU A 512 -15.91 19.58 -14.15
CA LEU A 512 -15.82 20.81 -13.38
C LEU A 512 -16.54 21.94 -14.11
N LEU A 513 -17.50 22.53 -13.42
CA LEU A 513 -18.28 23.69 -13.84
C LEU A 513 -18.03 24.81 -12.85
N ALA A 514 -17.61 25.97 -13.35
CA ALA A 514 -17.53 27.19 -12.59
C ALA A 514 -18.61 28.15 -13.08
N PHE A 515 -19.28 28.84 -12.17
CA PHE A 515 -20.32 29.80 -12.53
C PHE A 515 -20.00 31.18 -11.96
N ARG A 516 -20.11 32.20 -12.83
CA ARG A 516 -19.78 33.59 -12.52
C ARG A 516 -20.57 34.55 -13.41
N GLY A 517 -20.80 35.76 -12.91
CA GLY A 517 -21.47 36.81 -13.69
C GLY A 517 -22.87 36.37 -14.08
N GLU A 518 -23.11 36.15 -15.37
CA GLU A 518 -24.41 35.73 -15.91
C GLU A 518 -24.42 34.33 -16.53
N GLN A 519 -23.29 33.60 -16.51
CA GLN A 519 -23.17 32.30 -17.19
C GLN A 519 -22.46 31.23 -16.35
N ALA A 520 -22.68 29.97 -16.71
CA ALA A 520 -21.97 28.80 -16.17
C ALA A 520 -21.01 28.25 -17.24
N GLU A 521 -19.72 28.24 -16.93
CA GLU A 521 -18.62 27.84 -17.81
C GLU A 521 -18.12 26.44 -17.44
N MET A 522 -17.95 25.57 -18.45
CA MET A 522 -17.38 24.24 -18.25
C MET A 522 -15.87 24.29 -18.36
N LEU A 523 -15.20 24.13 -17.22
CA LEU A 523 -13.74 24.16 -17.15
C LEU A 523 -13.12 22.79 -17.47
N LEU A 524 -13.81 21.72 -17.10
CA LEU A 524 -13.38 20.36 -17.40
C LEU A 524 -14.59 19.54 -17.89
N PRO A 525 -14.59 19.06 -19.15
CA PRO A 525 -15.57 18.09 -19.59
C PRO A 525 -15.33 16.73 -18.88
N PRO A 526 -16.33 15.83 -18.83
CA PRO A 526 -16.20 14.53 -18.17
C PRO A 526 -14.92 13.79 -18.57
N SER A 527 -13.96 13.73 -17.64
CA SER A 527 -12.61 13.23 -17.87
C SER A 527 -12.16 12.35 -16.71
N GLN A 528 -11.26 11.41 -16.99
CA GLN A 528 -10.62 10.55 -15.97
C GLN A 528 -9.26 11.11 -15.52
N SER A 529 -8.81 12.23 -16.12
CA SER A 529 -7.51 12.82 -15.80
C SER A 529 -7.59 13.70 -14.55
N VAL A 530 -6.94 13.22 -13.49
CA VAL A 530 -6.76 13.96 -12.23
C VAL A 530 -5.88 15.20 -12.46
N GLU A 531 -4.88 15.13 -13.33
CA GLU A 531 -3.99 16.26 -13.62
C GLU A 531 -4.73 17.40 -14.32
N LEU A 532 -5.61 17.10 -15.29
CA LEU A 532 -6.43 18.11 -15.95
C LEU A 532 -7.42 18.75 -14.96
N ALA A 533 -7.99 17.97 -14.05
CA ALA A 533 -8.86 18.49 -13.01
C ALA A 533 -8.12 19.40 -12.01
N LYS A 534 -6.90 19.02 -11.59
CA LYS A 534 -6.05 19.87 -10.74
C LYS A 534 -5.71 21.20 -11.40
N ARG A 535 -5.30 21.17 -12.67
CA ARG A 535 -5.00 22.40 -13.44
C ARG A 535 -6.23 23.29 -13.61
N ALA A 536 -7.41 22.70 -13.83
CA ALA A 536 -8.65 23.46 -13.96
C ALA A 536 -9.06 24.16 -12.64
N LEU A 537 -8.73 23.56 -11.48
CA LEU A 537 -8.96 24.18 -10.17
C LEU A 537 -7.96 25.29 -9.84
N ASP A 538 -6.74 25.24 -10.41
CA ASP A 538 -5.70 26.25 -10.19
C ASP A 538 -5.99 27.59 -10.87
N VAL A 539 -6.82 27.58 -11.92
CA VAL A 539 -7.08 28.75 -12.79
C VAL A 539 -8.46 29.36 -12.51
N LEU A 540 -9.11 29.04 -11.38
CA LEU A 540 -10.45 29.54 -11.06
C LEU A 540 -10.47 31.08 -10.92
N PRO A 541 -11.17 31.81 -11.81
CA PRO A 541 -11.26 33.27 -11.74
C PRO A 541 -12.19 33.70 -10.61
N THR A 542 -11.88 34.76 -9.86
CA THR A 542 -12.73 35.27 -8.76
C THR A 542 -13.48 36.54 -9.14
N GLY A 543 -14.82 36.57 -8.96
CA GLY A 543 -15.67 37.75 -9.10
C GLY A 543 -16.96 37.54 -9.92
N GLY A 544 -18.02 38.29 -9.59
CA GLY A 544 -19.30 38.31 -10.33
C GLY A 544 -20.52 37.80 -9.53
N GLY A 545 -21.68 37.73 -10.22
CA GLY A 545 -22.92 37.12 -9.71
C GLY A 545 -22.86 35.58 -9.66
N THR A 546 -23.91 34.98 -9.12
CA THR A 546 -24.08 33.56 -8.77
C THR A 546 -25.21 32.92 -9.60
N PRO A 547 -25.00 32.65 -10.91
CA PRO A 547 -26.01 32.11 -11.80
C PRO A 547 -26.24 30.60 -11.57
N LEU A 548 -26.76 30.27 -10.39
CA LEU A 548 -26.97 28.90 -9.93
C LEU A 548 -27.97 28.12 -10.81
N ALA A 549 -29.00 28.79 -11.33
CA ALA A 549 -29.96 28.17 -12.25
C ALA A 549 -29.28 27.70 -13.55
N ALA A 550 -28.40 28.53 -14.14
CA ALA A 550 -27.63 28.17 -15.33
C ALA A 550 -26.68 26.99 -15.04
N ALA A 551 -26.04 26.97 -13.87
CA ALA A 551 -25.14 25.90 -13.49
C ALA A 551 -25.85 24.55 -13.33
N LEU A 552 -27.02 24.53 -12.68
CA LEU A 552 -27.85 23.31 -12.53
C LEU A 552 -28.36 22.80 -13.87
N LEU A 553 -28.74 23.69 -14.79
CA LEU A 553 -29.17 23.32 -16.13
C LEU A 553 -28.03 22.67 -16.94
N THR A 554 -26.84 23.26 -16.92
CA THR A 554 -25.66 22.69 -17.60
C THR A 554 -25.27 21.34 -16.99
N ALA A 555 -25.31 21.22 -15.66
CA ALA A 555 -25.02 19.96 -14.97
C ALA A 555 -26.02 18.85 -15.36
N TYR A 556 -27.31 19.17 -15.51
CA TYR A 556 -28.32 18.23 -16.00
C TYR A 556 -28.01 17.74 -17.42
N GLN A 557 -27.61 18.65 -18.33
CA GLN A 557 -27.24 18.28 -19.71
C GLN A 557 -26.01 17.38 -19.76
N VAL A 558 -25.00 17.66 -18.95
CA VAL A 558 -23.79 16.83 -18.84
C VAL A 558 -24.13 15.45 -18.30
N ALA A 559 -25.01 15.37 -17.30
CA ALA A 559 -25.47 14.10 -16.74
C ALA A 559 -26.18 13.23 -17.78
N GLU A 560 -27.07 13.81 -18.59
CA GLU A 560 -27.78 13.10 -19.67
C GLU A 560 -26.82 12.66 -20.78
N GLN A 561 -25.86 13.51 -21.15
CA GLN A 561 -24.84 13.14 -22.13
C GLN A 561 -23.95 12.00 -21.63
N ALA A 562 -23.58 11.99 -20.35
CA ALA A 562 -22.81 10.90 -19.75
C ALA A 562 -23.62 9.60 -19.65
N ARG A 563 -24.92 9.70 -19.35
CA ARG A 563 -25.87 8.56 -19.35
C ARG A 563 -25.91 7.87 -20.72
N SER A 564 -25.94 8.65 -21.79
CA SER A 564 -25.91 8.12 -23.17
C SER A 564 -24.61 7.37 -23.51
N ARG A 565 -23.51 7.68 -22.82
CA ARG A 565 -22.18 7.08 -22.99
C ARG A 565 -21.90 5.89 -22.04
N GLY A 566 -22.89 5.45 -21.29
CA GLY A 566 -22.79 4.28 -20.40
C GLY A 566 -22.41 4.58 -18.95
N VAL A 567 -22.45 5.86 -18.53
CA VAL A 567 -22.28 6.27 -17.12
C VAL A 567 -23.64 6.48 -16.51
N HIS A 568 -24.14 5.48 -15.78
CA HIS A 568 -25.53 5.49 -15.29
C HIS A 568 -25.73 6.17 -13.94
N ARG A 569 -24.66 6.48 -13.21
CA ARG A 569 -24.72 7.16 -11.90
C ARG A 569 -23.99 8.50 -11.98
N THR A 570 -24.68 9.55 -11.57
CA THR A 570 -24.14 10.92 -11.54
C THR A 570 -24.40 11.53 -10.17
N THR A 571 -23.37 12.13 -9.58
CA THR A 571 -23.44 12.84 -8.31
C THR A 571 -22.98 14.28 -8.51
N LEU A 572 -23.81 15.25 -8.14
CA LEU A 572 -23.49 16.66 -8.15
C LEU A 572 -22.87 17.06 -6.81
N VAL A 573 -21.74 17.77 -6.87
CA VAL A 573 -21.09 18.37 -5.71
C VAL A 573 -21.11 19.88 -5.91
N ILE A 574 -21.93 20.58 -5.14
CA ILE A 574 -22.16 22.02 -5.30
C ILE A 574 -21.48 22.75 -4.15
N ILE A 575 -20.56 23.65 -4.47
CA ILE A 575 -19.84 24.49 -3.51
C ILE A 575 -20.34 25.91 -3.71
N THR A 576 -21.21 26.39 -2.81
CA THR A 576 -21.85 27.71 -2.93
C THR A 576 -22.35 28.21 -1.58
N ASP A 577 -22.60 29.52 -1.48
CA ASP A 577 -23.29 30.13 -0.35
C ASP A 577 -24.83 30.03 -0.45
N GLY A 578 -25.34 29.47 -1.54
CA GLY A 578 -26.74 29.12 -1.76
C GLY A 578 -27.62 30.28 -2.24
N ARG A 579 -27.05 31.41 -2.66
CA ARG A 579 -27.80 32.61 -3.05
C ARG A 579 -28.02 32.72 -4.56
N PRO A 580 -29.18 32.26 -5.10
CA PRO A 580 -29.51 32.53 -6.50
C PRO A 580 -29.78 34.02 -6.68
N ASN A 581 -29.02 34.66 -7.56
CA ASN A 581 -29.11 36.10 -7.83
C ASN A 581 -29.27 36.43 -9.33
N VAL A 582 -29.12 35.44 -10.22
CA VAL A 582 -29.26 35.62 -11.66
C VAL A 582 -30.22 34.58 -12.25
N PRO A 583 -31.31 35.00 -12.92
CA PRO A 583 -32.22 34.09 -13.63
C PRO A 583 -31.63 33.64 -14.98
N LEU A 584 -32.17 32.55 -15.56
CA LEU A 584 -31.75 31.99 -16.86
C LEU A 584 -31.94 32.97 -18.02
N ARG A 585 -32.92 33.87 -17.91
CA ARG A 585 -33.15 34.98 -18.86
C ARG A 585 -33.18 36.30 -18.09
N PRO A 586 -32.07 37.05 -18.05
CA PRO A 586 -32.05 38.35 -17.40
C PRO A 586 -32.89 39.35 -18.19
N ASP A 587 -33.95 39.86 -17.58
CA ASP A 587 -34.73 40.97 -18.12
C ASP A 587 -34.36 42.27 -17.36
N PRO A 588 -33.75 43.26 -18.04
CA PRO A 588 -33.29 44.49 -17.41
C PRO A 588 -34.43 45.41 -16.92
N GLU A 589 -35.69 45.20 -17.34
CA GLU A 589 -36.83 46.04 -16.93
C GLU A 589 -37.47 45.61 -15.59
N HIS A 590 -37.18 44.41 -15.10
CA HIS A 590 -37.78 43.90 -13.86
C HIS A 590 -37.13 44.51 -12.61
N ASP A 591 -37.91 44.74 -11.56
CA ASP A 591 -37.38 45.21 -10.29
C ASP A 591 -36.47 44.16 -9.61
N LYS A 592 -35.55 44.61 -8.76
CA LYS A 592 -34.50 43.76 -8.14
C LYS A 592 -35.10 42.60 -7.34
N GLN A 593 -36.24 42.83 -6.68
CA GLN A 593 -36.94 41.80 -5.91
C GLN A 593 -37.53 40.72 -6.81
N THR A 594 -38.20 41.12 -7.90
CA THR A 594 -38.79 40.21 -8.87
C THR A 594 -37.74 39.34 -9.57
N ARG A 595 -36.54 39.87 -9.82
CA ARG A 595 -35.42 39.06 -10.37
C ARG A 595 -34.95 37.96 -9.42
N LEU A 596 -34.89 38.25 -8.12
CA LEU A 596 -34.48 37.28 -7.09
C LEU A 596 -35.53 36.17 -6.93
N ASP A 597 -36.81 36.53 -6.95
CA ASP A 597 -37.91 35.56 -6.84
C ASP A 597 -37.97 34.64 -8.07
N THR A 598 -37.81 35.18 -9.27
CA THR A 598 -37.70 34.39 -10.51
C THR A 598 -36.50 33.43 -10.47
N ALA A 599 -35.31 33.91 -10.08
CA ALA A 599 -34.12 33.06 -9.99
C ALA A 599 -34.29 31.92 -8.97
N ARG A 600 -34.97 32.18 -7.84
CA ARG A 600 -35.32 31.14 -6.84
C ARG A 600 -36.28 30.11 -7.41
N GLN A 601 -37.34 30.54 -8.09
CA GLN A 601 -38.34 29.64 -8.67
C GLN A 601 -37.75 28.73 -9.77
N GLU A 602 -36.82 29.26 -10.57
CA GLU A 602 -36.08 28.47 -11.57
C GLU A 602 -35.18 27.41 -10.92
N VAL A 603 -34.42 27.76 -9.88
CA VAL A 603 -33.59 26.81 -9.13
C VAL A 603 -34.43 25.70 -8.51
N GLN A 604 -35.59 26.02 -7.93
CA GLN A 604 -36.53 25.02 -7.40
C GLN A 604 -37.01 24.05 -8.48
N THR A 605 -37.41 24.58 -9.63
CA THR A 605 -37.90 23.78 -10.77
C THR A 605 -36.81 22.84 -11.30
N LEU A 606 -35.58 23.34 -11.46
CA LEU A 606 -34.45 22.53 -11.91
C LEU A 606 -34.02 21.49 -10.87
N SER A 607 -34.06 21.84 -9.58
CA SER A 607 -33.76 20.90 -8.49
C SER A 607 -34.74 19.73 -8.46
N ALA A 608 -36.04 19.99 -8.68
CA ALA A 608 -37.05 18.94 -8.79
C ALA A 608 -36.80 18.01 -9.99
N ARG A 609 -36.36 18.56 -11.15
CA ARG A 609 -36.00 17.76 -12.33
C ARG A 609 -34.77 16.90 -12.11
N LEU A 610 -33.73 17.45 -11.47
CA LEU A 610 -32.52 16.69 -11.10
C LEU A 610 -32.85 15.51 -10.18
N ARG A 611 -33.72 15.74 -9.19
CA ARG A 611 -34.19 14.69 -8.30
C ARG A 611 -34.98 13.61 -9.05
N ALA A 612 -35.91 14.00 -9.92
CA ALA A 612 -36.69 13.06 -10.73
C ALA A 612 -35.81 12.22 -11.68
N ALA A 613 -34.67 12.76 -12.11
CA ALA A 613 -33.69 12.06 -12.95
C ALA A 613 -32.76 11.11 -12.17
N GLY A 614 -32.92 11.00 -10.84
CA GLY A 614 -32.12 10.14 -9.96
C GLY A 614 -30.67 10.62 -9.78
N ILE A 615 -30.42 11.92 -9.91
CA ILE A 615 -29.09 12.52 -9.74
C ILE A 615 -28.90 12.89 -8.27
N GLY A 616 -27.95 12.23 -7.60
CA GLY A 616 -27.61 12.55 -6.21
C GLY A 616 -26.93 13.91 -6.11
N ALA A 617 -27.14 14.64 -5.02
CA ALA A 617 -26.55 15.95 -4.81
C ALA A 617 -25.94 16.10 -3.42
N VAL A 618 -24.83 16.81 -3.32
CA VAL A 618 -24.22 17.25 -2.07
C VAL A 618 -23.97 18.75 -2.17
N VAL A 619 -24.50 19.51 -1.21
CA VAL A 619 -24.31 20.96 -1.13
C VAL A 619 -23.36 21.26 0.02
N ILE A 620 -22.27 21.94 -0.32
CA ILE A 620 -21.20 22.33 0.58
C ILE A 620 -21.30 23.84 0.82
N ASP A 621 -21.61 24.20 2.06
CA ASP A 621 -21.75 25.58 2.49
C ASP A 621 -20.38 26.16 2.86
N THR A 622 -20.03 27.29 2.26
CA THR A 622 -18.75 27.97 2.44
C THR A 622 -18.82 29.19 3.36
N GLN A 623 -19.92 29.44 4.08
CA GLN A 623 -20.04 30.59 4.98
C GLN A 623 -19.31 30.37 6.33
N ARG A 624 -18.73 31.44 6.91
CA ARG A 624 -18.00 31.41 8.21
C ARG A 624 -18.84 31.80 9.43
N SER A 625 -20.00 32.44 9.24
CA SER A 625 -20.82 32.94 10.36
C SER A 625 -21.92 31.96 10.71
N PHE A 626 -22.05 31.61 11.99
CA PHE A 626 -23.15 30.81 12.56
C PHE A 626 -24.53 31.48 12.35
N VAL A 627 -24.57 32.73 11.88
CA VAL A 627 -25.78 33.47 11.46
C VAL A 627 -26.07 33.19 9.98
N SER A 628 -26.25 31.91 9.64
CA SER A 628 -26.73 31.49 8.33
C SER A 628 -28.25 31.67 8.27
N ARG A 629 -28.77 32.29 7.21
CA ARG A 629 -30.22 32.28 6.90
C ARG A 629 -30.69 30.92 6.34
N GLY A 630 -29.83 29.89 6.34
CA GLY A 630 -30.16 28.53 5.93
C GLY A 630 -30.28 28.33 4.41
N GLU A 631 -29.77 29.23 3.58
CA GLU A 631 -30.01 29.23 2.12
C GLU A 631 -29.38 28.02 1.41
N ALA A 632 -28.13 27.65 1.75
CA ALA A 632 -27.49 26.44 1.25
C ALA A 632 -28.18 25.15 1.76
N GLN A 633 -28.73 25.18 2.97
CA GLN A 633 -29.52 24.08 3.52
C GLN A 633 -30.87 23.93 2.80
N GLN A 634 -31.51 25.05 2.44
CA GLN A 634 -32.73 25.05 1.61
C GLN A 634 -32.45 24.50 0.21
N LEU A 635 -31.33 24.88 -0.41
CA LEU A 635 -30.90 24.33 -1.71
C LEU A 635 -30.70 22.81 -1.65
N ALA A 636 -30.02 22.31 -0.61
CA ALA A 636 -29.86 20.88 -0.37
C ALA A 636 -31.24 20.19 -0.23
N GLY A 637 -32.16 20.83 0.50
CA GLY A 637 -33.54 20.39 0.67
C GLY A 637 -34.33 20.32 -0.65
N TRP A 638 -34.14 21.26 -1.58
CA TRP A 638 -34.78 21.22 -2.91
C TRP A 638 -34.20 20.12 -3.79
N LEU A 639 -32.88 19.93 -3.77
CA LEU A 639 -32.21 18.86 -4.53
C LEU A 639 -32.49 17.47 -3.94
N GLY A 640 -32.81 17.39 -2.65
CA GLY A 640 -32.93 16.11 -1.92
C GLY A 640 -31.56 15.53 -1.64
N GLY A 641 -30.58 16.42 -1.55
CA GLY A 641 -29.18 16.11 -1.35
C GLY A 641 -28.76 16.31 0.10
N ARG A 642 -27.52 15.91 0.39
CA ARG A 642 -26.92 16.10 1.71
C ARG A 642 -26.35 17.50 1.85
N TYR A 643 -26.55 18.11 3.02
CA TYR A 643 -25.96 19.39 3.38
C TYR A 643 -24.69 19.18 4.23
N VAL A 644 -23.61 19.88 3.89
CA VAL A 644 -22.35 19.85 4.62
C VAL A 644 -21.90 21.28 4.92
N TYR A 645 -21.79 21.63 6.20
CA TYR A 645 -21.31 22.94 6.65
C TYR A 645 -19.79 22.94 6.83
N LEU A 646 -19.11 23.99 6.34
CA LEU A 646 -17.64 23.98 6.22
C LEU A 646 -16.97 25.21 6.88
N PRO A 647 -16.82 25.23 8.22
CA PRO A 647 -15.98 26.23 8.88
C PRO A 647 -14.52 25.75 9.06
N GLN A 648 -14.26 24.44 9.22
CA GLN A 648 -12.93 23.84 9.46
C GLN A 648 -12.78 22.37 8.97
N GLY A 649 -13.62 21.90 8.04
CA GLY A 649 -13.61 20.49 7.61
C GLY A 649 -12.33 20.04 6.90
N ARG A 650 -11.72 18.93 7.35
CA ARG A 650 -10.65 18.24 6.62
C ARG A 650 -11.23 17.67 5.31
N GLY A 651 -10.51 17.80 4.19
CA GLY A 651 -10.98 17.41 2.85
C GLY A 651 -11.53 15.98 2.74
N GLU A 652 -11.07 15.09 3.61
CA GLU A 652 -11.50 13.69 3.69
C GLU A 652 -12.93 13.49 4.21
N GLN A 653 -13.42 14.33 5.13
CA GLN A 653 -14.80 14.24 5.65
C GLN A 653 -15.83 14.59 4.57
N ILE A 654 -15.48 15.59 3.75
CA ILE A 654 -16.29 16.00 2.59
C ILE A 654 -16.29 14.88 1.55
N ALA A 655 -15.14 14.26 1.34
CA ALA A 655 -15.02 13.14 0.43
C ALA A 655 -15.90 11.95 0.85
N GLN A 656 -15.91 11.63 2.14
CA GLN A 656 -16.76 10.57 2.69
C GLN A 656 -18.25 10.90 2.56
N ALA A 657 -18.66 12.14 2.84
CA ALA A 657 -20.06 12.55 2.69
C ALA A 657 -20.57 12.44 1.25
N VAL A 658 -19.72 12.79 0.27
CA VAL A 658 -20.00 12.65 -1.17
C VAL A 658 -20.03 11.19 -1.59
N ILE A 659 -19.14 10.36 -1.06
CA ILE A 659 -19.17 8.91 -1.28
C ILE A 659 -20.47 8.34 -0.73
N ASP A 660 -20.86 8.63 0.49
CA ASP A 660 -22.07 8.07 1.08
C ASP A 660 -23.33 8.48 0.29
N ALA A 661 -23.38 9.72 -0.21
CA ALA A 661 -24.44 10.21 -1.11
C ALA A 661 -24.46 9.54 -2.50
N SER A 662 -23.37 8.88 -2.92
CA SER A 662 -23.30 8.09 -4.16
C SER A 662 -23.61 6.60 -3.95
N SER A 663 -23.70 6.12 -2.69
CA SER A 663 -24.11 4.74 -2.37
C SER A 663 -25.60 4.52 -2.44
N GLU A 664 -26.36 5.50 -1.95
CA GLU A 664 -27.81 5.58 -1.98
C GLU A 664 -28.30 5.69 -3.44
#